data_AF-A0AAN7D0E4-F1
#
_entry.id   AF-A0AAN7D0E4-F1
#
_cell.length_a   1.000
_cell.length_b   1.000
_cell.length_c   1.000
_cell.angle_alpha   90.00
_cell.angle_beta   90.00
_cell.angle_gamma   90.00
#
_symmetry.space_group_name_H-M   'P 1'
#
loop_
_entity.id
_entity.type
_entity.pdbx_description
1 polymer ?
#
loop_
_entity_poly.entity_id
_entity_poly.type
_entity_poly.pdbx_seq_one_letter_code
_entity_poly.pdbx_strand_id
1 'polypeptide(L)'
;MENAVEALDQALTSMYKASTDYAKDAEGMQVPYASQDAHDIATMVRGLDECSKKGRGRGGFGVRKTKYAVASSPTGITVDSWRFQESDYKRRDLPTYARGLFTTRTQNNIPEIAIRGYDKFFNIGEVRETAWEHIKERTKGPYELSLKENGCIIFISGLEDDTLLVCSKHSTGDRSDIVASHARVGEQHIERQLEKIGKTKQDLARELRKRNATAVAELCDDSFEEHILAYGPDKAGLYLHGININIPEFMTYPSPLVQKFAEDWGFIKTGLIVINDINEVKAFLEEVAETGAHDGRDVEGFVIRCKMTIKPGEAPYQDWFFKYKFEEPYLMYRQWREATKALISGKQFKLRKHVKITEEYLLYARQRLAADPYLRKAYCQNHGIIKLRNDFLEYKNMKGSDAANLEEDGAASNVTRDIILVPIATIGCGKTTIGLALTYLFGWGHIQNDNITGTKRPPRFVKAVLDQLEEHPAVFADRNNAMKHERKQIISDVKMHHMAAKLVALNFVHKDIDAVRQVTRERVLARGDNHQTIQAATDMGKVVGIMEGFIHRFEACDPEQEPDAGFDAIIDLDPTSSSRENLEIVIKELHRQFPNFLKDVPSAEDMDLAIQRALEGYKPDLRHNIPDRSKNESKKNNKQQQQASDKPKKKKPLEYMSVDVPTMEILTVLEKVFSKDLPAQKIRFFKQLQGTRRVQAKFHVTLMHRASAKEHPDLWQRYTSLQETDGAIHPDGRLGELDVQLERVVHDDRIMAIVVRLIPANPEDENINAGNPALPAKPKWECVNRVAHITVGTRDDSVKPKDSNDLLARWLEVGSGEDTGIGEFLIEGKPLVKGVARGVLAR
;
A
#
# COMPACT_ATOMS: atom_id res chain seq x y z
N MET A 1 15.90 -63.99 2.84
CA MET A 1 15.45 -62.66 3.31
C MET A 1 15.99 -61.63 2.31
N GLU A 2 15.42 -61.58 1.11
CA GLU A 2 15.90 -60.67 0.04
C GLU A 2 14.80 -59.74 -0.48
N ASN A 3 13.51 -60.06 -0.28
CA ASN A 3 12.38 -59.25 -0.74
C ASN A 3 11.96 -58.14 0.26
N ALA A 4 12.91 -57.56 1.01
CA ALA A 4 12.62 -56.59 2.07
C ALA A 4 13.52 -55.34 2.06
N VAL A 5 14.31 -55.14 0.99
CA VAL A 5 15.29 -54.03 0.88
C VAL A 5 15.02 -53.14 -0.36
N GLU A 6 14.10 -53.50 -1.25
CA GLU A 6 13.71 -52.70 -2.44
C GLU A 6 12.68 -51.58 -2.15
N ALA A 7 12.59 -51.10 -0.91
CA ALA A 7 11.66 -50.04 -0.49
C ALA A 7 12.39 -48.77 -0.03
N LEU A 8 13.47 -48.39 -0.71
CA LEU A 8 14.19 -47.12 -0.51
C LEU A 8 13.93 -46.16 -1.68
N ASP A 9 13.53 -44.92 -1.35
CA ASP A 9 13.44 -43.75 -2.25
C ASP A 9 12.71 -43.92 -3.60
N GLN A 10 11.39 -44.17 -3.54
CA GLN A 10 10.50 -43.61 -4.57
C GLN A 10 10.21 -42.15 -4.28
N ALA A 11 10.70 -41.26 -5.15
CA ALA A 11 10.42 -39.82 -5.14
C ALA A 11 8.91 -39.53 -5.02
N LEU A 12 8.49 -38.60 -4.16
CA LEU A 12 7.07 -38.36 -3.87
C LEU A 12 6.31 -37.89 -5.11
N THR A 13 6.99 -37.18 -6.03
CA THR A 13 6.46 -36.79 -7.34
C THR A 13 6.08 -37.97 -8.24
N SER A 14 6.72 -39.13 -8.05
CA SER A 14 6.39 -40.36 -8.78
C SER A 14 5.19 -41.09 -8.19
N MET A 15 5.01 -40.98 -6.86
CA MET A 15 3.92 -41.60 -6.10
C MET A 15 2.60 -40.84 -6.25
N TYR A 16 2.65 -39.51 -6.12
CA TYR A 16 1.47 -38.65 -6.11
C TYR A 16 1.27 -37.95 -7.45
N LYS A 17 0.37 -38.49 -8.29
CA LYS A 17 0.01 -37.88 -9.58
C LYS A 17 -1.30 -37.12 -9.51
N ALA A 18 -1.34 -35.92 -10.11
CA ALA A 18 -2.55 -35.13 -10.23
C ALA A 18 -3.60 -35.83 -11.12
N SER A 19 -4.73 -36.21 -10.55
CA SER A 19 -5.80 -36.95 -11.23
C SER A 19 -7.05 -36.12 -11.44
N THR A 20 -7.71 -36.35 -12.57
CA THR A 20 -9.05 -35.85 -12.90
C THR A 20 -10.10 -36.96 -12.86
N ASP A 21 -9.86 -38.05 -12.13
CA ASP A 21 -10.73 -39.24 -12.09
C ASP A 21 -11.38 -39.47 -10.71
N TYR A 22 -11.43 -38.44 -9.87
CA TYR A 22 -12.07 -38.49 -8.54
C TYR A 22 -13.60 -38.28 -8.59
N ALA A 23 -14.17 -37.99 -9.76
CA ALA A 23 -15.61 -37.78 -9.92
C ALA A 23 -16.44 -39.03 -9.56
N LYS A 24 -15.89 -40.23 -9.75
CA LYS A 24 -16.48 -41.52 -9.33
C LYS A 24 -16.52 -41.67 -7.81
N ASP A 25 -15.51 -41.15 -7.11
CA ASP A 25 -15.39 -41.23 -5.64
C ASP A 25 -16.34 -40.24 -4.95
N ALA A 26 -16.98 -39.34 -5.71
CA ALA A 26 -18.03 -38.45 -5.22
C ALA A 26 -19.38 -39.17 -4.96
N GLU A 27 -19.54 -40.42 -5.41
CA GLU A 27 -20.75 -41.20 -5.15
C GLU A 27 -20.92 -41.46 -3.64
N GLY A 28 -22.09 -41.13 -3.10
CA GLY A 28 -22.37 -41.20 -1.66
C GLY A 28 -21.79 -40.05 -0.82
N MET A 29 -20.99 -39.14 -1.38
CA MET A 29 -20.54 -37.95 -0.65
C MET A 29 -21.70 -36.98 -0.36
N GLN A 30 -21.77 -36.48 0.87
CA GLN A 30 -22.75 -35.45 1.21
C GLN A 30 -22.39 -34.12 0.53
N VAL A 31 -23.28 -33.66 -0.34
CA VAL A 31 -23.20 -32.33 -0.98
C VAL A 31 -23.39 -31.23 0.09
N PRO A 32 -22.43 -30.32 0.28
CA PRO A 32 -22.61 -29.18 1.18
C PRO A 32 -23.77 -28.30 0.73
N TYR A 33 -24.58 -27.86 1.69
CA TYR A 33 -25.71 -26.95 1.47
C TYR A 33 -26.04 -26.19 2.75
N ALA A 34 -26.30 -24.89 2.60
CA ALA A 34 -26.95 -24.06 3.61
C ALA A 34 -27.83 -23.03 2.88
N SER A 35 -29.03 -22.77 3.41
CA SER A 35 -29.90 -21.70 2.93
C SER A 35 -29.35 -20.32 3.32
N GLN A 36 -29.67 -19.30 2.52
CA GLN A 36 -29.36 -17.92 2.86
C GLN A 36 -30.25 -17.41 4.00
N ASP A 37 -29.67 -16.79 5.03
CA ASP A 37 -30.42 -16.00 6.01
C ASP A 37 -30.44 -14.52 5.59
N ALA A 38 -31.64 -14.00 5.34
CA ALA A 38 -31.83 -12.63 4.87
C ALA A 38 -31.45 -11.56 5.94
N HIS A 39 -31.52 -11.89 7.23
CA HIS A 39 -31.11 -11.00 8.32
C HIS A 39 -29.60 -10.88 8.40
N ASP A 40 -28.87 -12.00 8.30
CA ASP A 40 -27.41 -12.01 8.35
C ASP A 40 -26.82 -11.33 7.13
N ILE A 41 -27.37 -11.60 5.94
CA ILE A 41 -26.97 -10.92 4.70
C ILE A 41 -27.29 -9.42 4.76
N ALA A 42 -28.47 -9.02 5.26
CA ALA A 42 -28.77 -7.60 5.48
C ALA A 42 -27.80 -6.94 6.48
N THR A 43 -27.29 -7.68 7.47
CA THR A 43 -26.32 -7.19 8.45
C THR A 43 -24.92 -7.06 7.84
N MET A 44 -24.46 -8.07 7.10
CA MET A 44 -23.21 -8.02 6.32
C MET A 44 -23.24 -6.84 5.33
N VAL A 45 -24.30 -6.71 4.51
CA VAL A 45 -24.45 -5.64 3.53
C VAL A 45 -24.45 -4.26 4.19
N ARG A 46 -25.10 -4.08 5.35
CA ARG A 46 -25.04 -2.82 6.11
C ARG A 46 -23.61 -2.48 6.54
N GLY A 47 -22.87 -3.45 7.09
CA GLY A 47 -21.47 -3.25 7.47
C GLY A 47 -20.57 -2.87 6.29
N LEU A 48 -20.80 -3.48 5.12
CA LEU A 48 -20.10 -3.14 3.88
C LEU A 48 -20.49 -1.75 3.36
N ASP A 49 -21.78 -1.40 3.35
CA ASP A 49 -22.26 -0.06 2.94
C ASP A 49 -21.69 1.04 3.85
N GLU A 50 -21.60 0.82 5.17
CA GLU A 50 -20.97 1.74 6.11
C GLU A 50 -19.47 1.95 5.83
N CYS A 51 -18.75 0.87 5.51
CA CYS A 51 -17.32 0.94 5.18
C CYS A 51 -17.03 1.42 3.73
N SER A 52 -18.07 1.63 2.91
CA SER A 52 -17.96 2.15 1.54
C SER A 52 -18.10 3.66 1.43
N LYS A 53 -18.64 4.32 2.46
CA LYS A 53 -18.86 5.78 2.48
C LYS A 53 -17.55 6.53 2.69
N LYS A 54 -17.45 7.76 2.15
CA LYS A 54 -16.23 8.58 2.22
C LYS A 54 -16.01 9.10 3.65
N GLY A 55 -14.85 8.75 4.21
CA GLY A 55 -14.51 8.96 5.62
C GLY A 55 -14.53 7.61 6.31
N ARG A 56 -13.41 7.19 6.91
CA ARG A 56 -13.27 5.86 7.53
C ARG A 56 -14.40 5.62 8.52
N GLY A 57 -15.31 4.70 8.20
CA GLY A 57 -16.35 4.24 9.10
C GLY A 57 -15.77 3.59 10.35
N ARG A 58 -16.62 3.29 11.34
CA ARG A 58 -16.20 2.75 12.65
C ARG A 58 -15.37 1.46 12.55
N GLY A 59 -15.47 0.69 11.46
CA GLY A 59 -14.73 -0.55 11.22
C GLY A 59 -13.27 -0.40 10.73
N GLY A 60 -12.79 0.81 10.37
CA GLY A 60 -11.36 1.05 10.11
C GLY A 60 -10.74 0.45 8.83
N PHE A 61 -11.46 -0.37 8.05
CA PHE A 61 -11.07 -0.85 6.71
C PHE A 61 -11.86 -0.12 5.60
N GLY A 62 -11.54 -0.37 4.32
CA GLY A 62 -12.21 0.30 3.19
C GLY A 62 -12.67 -0.66 2.10
N VAL A 63 -13.97 -0.64 1.78
CA VAL A 63 -14.55 -1.47 0.70
C VAL A 63 -15.13 -0.61 -0.42
N ARG A 64 -14.81 -0.94 -1.67
CA ARG A 64 -15.39 -0.32 -2.86
C ARG A 64 -16.62 -1.11 -3.31
N LYS A 65 -17.77 -0.46 -3.29
CA LYS A 65 -19.02 -0.92 -3.90
C LYS A 65 -19.07 -0.49 -5.38
N THR A 66 -19.48 -1.38 -6.28
CA THR A 66 -19.76 -1.06 -7.70
C THR A 66 -21.02 -1.80 -8.15
N LYS A 67 -22.05 -1.05 -8.56
CA LYS A 67 -23.32 -1.62 -9.01
C LYS A 67 -23.28 -1.94 -10.51
N TYR A 68 -23.78 -3.11 -10.89
CA TYR A 68 -23.91 -3.57 -12.28
C TYR A 68 -25.37 -3.97 -12.57
N ALA A 69 -25.84 -3.70 -13.79
CA ALA A 69 -27.10 -4.24 -14.29
C ALA A 69 -26.84 -5.61 -14.95
N VAL A 70 -27.71 -6.59 -14.70
CA VAL A 70 -27.63 -7.91 -15.34
C VAL A 70 -28.42 -7.84 -16.64
N ALA A 71 -27.74 -7.54 -17.75
CA ALA A 71 -28.40 -7.25 -19.04
C ALA A 71 -29.25 -8.42 -19.59
N SER A 72 -28.96 -9.66 -19.18
CA SER A 72 -29.69 -10.87 -19.53
C SER A 72 -30.92 -11.15 -18.64
N SER A 73 -31.12 -10.39 -17.56
CA SER A 73 -32.24 -10.62 -16.63
C SER A 73 -33.55 -10.08 -17.18
N PRO A 74 -34.60 -10.92 -17.36
CA PRO A 74 -35.92 -10.48 -17.81
C PRO A 74 -36.61 -9.55 -16.80
N THR A 75 -36.20 -9.58 -15.53
CA THR A 75 -36.78 -8.74 -14.46
C THR A 75 -35.90 -7.54 -14.08
N GLY A 76 -34.80 -7.30 -14.81
CA GLY A 76 -33.94 -6.13 -14.64
C GLY A 76 -33.08 -6.17 -13.37
N ILE A 77 -32.71 -7.37 -12.90
CA ILE A 77 -31.91 -7.55 -11.68
C ILE A 77 -30.59 -6.79 -11.76
N THR A 78 -30.16 -6.24 -10.63
CA THR A 78 -28.89 -5.53 -10.48
C THR A 78 -28.08 -6.10 -9.33
N VAL A 79 -26.77 -6.27 -9.53
CA VAL A 79 -25.85 -6.79 -8.51
C VAL A 79 -24.85 -5.74 -8.05
N ASP A 80 -24.59 -5.70 -6.75
CA ASP A 80 -23.56 -4.88 -6.12
C ASP A 80 -22.30 -5.73 -5.89
N SER A 81 -21.20 -5.39 -6.58
CA SER A 81 -19.88 -6.02 -6.37
C SER A 81 -19.10 -5.30 -5.28
N TRP A 82 -18.47 -6.07 -4.40
CA TRP A 82 -17.72 -5.59 -3.25
C TRP A 82 -16.23 -5.95 -3.36
N ARG A 83 -15.38 -4.93 -3.31
CA ARG A 83 -13.91 -5.08 -3.39
C ARG A 83 -13.22 -4.42 -2.21
N PHE A 84 -12.59 -5.23 -1.36
CA PHE A 84 -11.67 -4.82 -0.31
C PHE A 84 -10.29 -4.46 -0.89
N GLN A 85 -9.44 -3.82 -0.07
CA GLN A 85 -8.00 -3.77 -0.35
C GLN A 85 -7.36 -5.13 -0.04
N GLU A 86 -6.36 -5.57 -0.81
CA GLU A 86 -5.76 -6.89 -0.61
C GLU A 86 -5.04 -7.03 0.75
N SER A 87 -4.64 -5.91 1.38
CA SER A 87 -4.10 -5.84 2.74
C SER A 87 -5.14 -6.06 3.83
N ASP A 88 -6.40 -5.67 3.61
CA ASP A 88 -7.44 -5.67 4.65
C ASP A 88 -7.84 -7.10 5.03
N TYR A 89 -7.67 -8.07 4.13
CA TYR A 89 -7.86 -9.49 4.40
C TYR A 89 -6.86 -10.10 5.41
N LYS A 90 -5.80 -9.37 5.79
CA LYS A 90 -4.89 -9.78 6.90
C LYS A 90 -5.42 -9.39 8.29
N ARG A 91 -6.57 -8.72 8.36
CA ARG A 91 -7.26 -8.39 9.61
C ARG A 91 -8.05 -9.59 10.14
N ARG A 92 -8.58 -9.48 11.36
CA ARG A 92 -9.40 -10.51 12.02
C ARG A 92 -10.87 -10.10 12.24
N ASP A 93 -11.25 -8.89 11.83
CA ASP A 93 -12.54 -8.25 12.10
C ASP A 93 -13.34 -7.90 10.83
N LEU A 94 -13.06 -8.53 9.69
CA LEU A 94 -13.87 -8.33 8.48
C LEU A 94 -15.25 -9.01 8.59
N PRO A 95 -16.32 -8.42 8.03
CA PRO A 95 -17.66 -9.02 8.01
C PRO A 95 -17.76 -10.26 7.10
N THR A 96 -16.81 -10.43 6.18
CA THR A 96 -16.57 -11.66 5.40
C THR A 96 -15.18 -11.56 4.75
N TYR A 97 -14.53 -12.70 4.49
CA TYR A 97 -13.22 -12.78 3.84
C TYR A 97 -13.31 -13.12 2.34
N ALA A 98 -14.53 -13.17 1.79
CA ALA A 98 -14.78 -13.49 0.39
C ALA A 98 -14.05 -12.53 -0.58
N ARG A 99 -13.35 -13.11 -1.55
CA ARG A 99 -12.60 -12.41 -2.61
C ARG A 99 -13.29 -12.59 -3.95
N GLY A 100 -14.29 -11.74 -4.18
CA GLY A 100 -15.22 -11.85 -5.30
C GLY A 100 -16.63 -12.04 -4.76
N LEU A 101 -17.17 -10.97 -4.19
CA LEU A 101 -18.48 -10.97 -3.53
C LEU A 101 -19.43 -10.09 -4.33
N PHE A 102 -20.59 -10.62 -4.69
CA PHE A 102 -21.68 -9.86 -5.30
C PHE A 102 -22.97 -10.13 -4.54
N THR A 103 -23.69 -9.08 -4.18
CA THR A 103 -25.00 -9.17 -3.52
C THR A 103 -26.09 -8.62 -4.42
N THR A 104 -27.29 -9.17 -4.32
CA THR A 104 -28.46 -8.75 -5.10
C THR A 104 -29.66 -8.51 -4.17
N ARG A 105 -30.79 -8.12 -4.76
CA ARG A 105 -32.10 -8.23 -4.12
C ARG A 105 -33.05 -8.96 -5.05
N THR A 106 -33.89 -9.83 -4.50
CA THR A 106 -34.99 -10.47 -5.21
C THR A 106 -36.04 -9.43 -5.64
N GLN A 107 -36.98 -9.84 -6.48
CA GLN A 107 -38.15 -9.02 -6.85
C GLN A 107 -38.96 -8.61 -5.59
N ASN A 108 -38.98 -9.48 -4.58
CA ASN A 108 -39.57 -9.21 -3.26
C ASN A 108 -38.66 -8.39 -2.32
N ASN A 109 -37.61 -7.76 -2.85
CA ASN A 109 -36.65 -6.90 -2.14
C ASN A 109 -35.83 -7.61 -1.05
N ILE A 110 -35.83 -8.94 -1.01
CA ILE A 110 -35.07 -9.76 -0.05
C ILE A 110 -33.58 -9.71 -0.46
N PRO A 111 -32.65 -9.37 0.44
CA PRO A 111 -31.23 -9.30 0.12
C PRO A 111 -30.61 -10.71 0.04
N GLU A 112 -29.82 -10.95 -0.99
CA GLU A 112 -29.14 -12.24 -1.22
C GLU A 112 -27.67 -12.05 -1.63
N ILE A 113 -26.85 -13.06 -1.37
CA ILE A 113 -25.53 -13.21 -1.98
C ILE A 113 -25.75 -13.90 -3.34
N ALA A 114 -25.43 -13.17 -4.42
CA ALA A 114 -25.52 -13.68 -5.79
C ALA A 114 -24.24 -14.45 -6.18
N ILE A 115 -23.06 -13.98 -5.76
CA ILE A 115 -21.76 -14.61 -6.03
C ILE A 115 -20.90 -14.60 -4.77
N ARG A 116 -20.31 -15.74 -4.45
CA ARG A 116 -19.40 -15.97 -3.32
C ARG A 116 -18.13 -16.67 -3.78
N GLY A 117 -17.13 -15.90 -4.21
CA GLY A 117 -15.77 -16.40 -4.43
C GLY A 117 -15.13 -16.92 -3.14
N TYR A 118 -13.98 -17.60 -3.23
CA TYR A 118 -13.28 -18.12 -2.04
C TYR A 118 -12.90 -17.02 -1.06
N ASP A 119 -12.59 -17.39 0.17
CA ASP A 119 -11.85 -16.50 1.06
C ASP A 119 -10.47 -16.16 0.48
N LYS A 120 -9.94 -14.98 0.82
CA LYS A 120 -8.58 -14.61 0.45
C LYS A 120 -7.57 -15.53 1.15
N PHE A 121 -6.96 -16.42 0.38
CA PHE A 121 -5.85 -17.27 0.83
C PHE A 121 -4.47 -16.73 0.47
N PHE A 122 -3.50 -17.06 1.32
CA PHE A 122 -2.15 -16.52 1.34
C PHE A 122 -1.10 -17.59 1.01
N ASN A 123 0.07 -17.18 0.53
CA ASN A 123 1.17 -18.10 0.20
C ASN A 123 1.82 -18.58 1.51
N ILE A 124 2.50 -19.73 1.49
CA ILE A 124 3.41 -20.11 2.58
C ILE A 124 4.29 -18.91 2.96
N GLY A 125 4.35 -18.60 4.26
CA GLY A 125 5.12 -17.50 4.84
C GLY A 125 4.53 -16.07 4.70
N GLU A 126 3.46 -15.86 3.92
CA GLU A 126 2.90 -14.52 3.61
C GLU A 126 2.11 -13.90 4.80
N VAL A 127 1.55 -14.75 5.66
CA VAL A 127 0.92 -14.40 6.96
C VAL A 127 1.30 -15.44 8.03
N ARG A 128 1.08 -15.11 9.32
CA ARG A 128 1.36 -16.02 10.46
C ARG A 128 0.65 -17.37 10.30
N GLU A 129 -0.59 -17.32 9.85
CA GLU A 129 -1.46 -18.48 9.69
C GLU A 129 -0.94 -19.48 8.63
N THR A 130 -0.11 -19.00 7.70
CA THR A 130 0.53 -19.77 6.61
C THR A 130 2.00 -20.13 6.86
N ALA A 131 2.49 -20.01 8.10
CA ALA A 131 3.77 -20.58 8.47
C ALA A 131 3.63 -22.10 8.67
N TRP A 132 4.62 -22.90 8.26
CA TRP A 132 4.54 -24.37 8.31
C TRP A 132 4.17 -24.91 9.71
N GLU A 133 4.79 -24.37 10.77
CA GLU A 133 4.47 -24.75 12.15
C GLU A 133 2.99 -24.47 12.51
N HIS A 134 2.44 -23.35 12.06
CA HIS A 134 1.04 -23.00 12.33
C HIS A 134 0.08 -23.88 11.52
N ILE A 135 0.43 -24.22 10.27
CA ILE A 135 -0.37 -25.16 9.46
C ILE A 135 -0.38 -26.53 10.15
N LYS A 136 0.78 -27.02 10.60
CA LYS A 136 0.93 -28.29 11.32
C LYS A 136 0.21 -28.32 12.67
N GLU A 137 0.18 -27.20 13.40
CA GLU A 137 -0.54 -27.08 14.68
C GLU A 137 -2.07 -27.01 14.52
N ARG A 138 -2.57 -26.32 13.47
CA ARG A 138 -3.96 -25.82 13.44
C ARG A 138 -4.84 -26.36 12.31
N THR A 139 -4.26 -27.09 11.36
CA THR A 139 -5.01 -27.69 10.25
C THR A 139 -5.09 -29.21 10.38
N LYS A 140 -6.07 -29.80 9.70
CA LYS A 140 -6.21 -31.23 9.56
C LYS A 140 -6.53 -31.60 8.12
N GLY A 141 -6.02 -32.76 7.71
CA GLY A 141 -6.31 -33.36 6.42
C GLY A 141 -7.69 -34.05 6.37
N PRO A 142 -7.97 -34.79 5.27
CA PRO A 142 -7.11 -34.92 4.10
C PRO A 142 -6.83 -33.57 3.42
N TYR A 143 -5.61 -33.39 2.93
CA TYR A 143 -5.17 -32.18 2.24
C TYR A 143 -5.40 -32.37 0.74
N GLU A 144 -6.30 -31.58 0.17
CA GLU A 144 -6.58 -31.57 -1.26
C GLU A 144 -5.63 -30.58 -1.96
N LEU A 145 -4.64 -31.09 -2.69
CA LEU A 145 -3.71 -30.32 -3.51
C LEU A 145 -4.32 -30.21 -4.91
N SER A 146 -5.01 -29.09 -5.17
CA SER A 146 -5.54 -28.78 -6.50
C SER A 146 -4.51 -27.99 -7.33
N LEU A 147 -4.33 -28.38 -8.59
CA LEU A 147 -3.46 -27.67 -9.54
C LEU A 147 -3.87 -26.19 -9.62
N LYS A 148 -2.90 -25.28 -9.50
CA LYS A 148 -3.16 -23.85 -9.59
C LYS A 148 -3.05 -23.38 -11.05
N GLU A 149 -4.09 -23.65 -11.83
CA GLU A 149 -4.26 -23.16 -13.21
C GLU A 149 -3.96 -21.64 -13.33
N ASN A 150 -3.54 -21.22 -14.52
CA ASN A 150 -2.94 -19.90 -14.75
C ASN A 150 -3.72 -19.12 -15.82
N GLY A 151 -4.88 -18.58 -15.43
CA GLY A 151 -5.75 -17.81 -16.30
C GLY A 151 -6.42 -16.64 -15.57
N CYS A 152 -7.72 -16.47 -15.78
CA CYS A 152 -8.52 -15.49 -15.05
C CYS A 152 -9.80 -16.09 -14.42
N ILE A 153 -10.04 -15.74 -13.15
CA ILE A 153 -11.14 -16.32 -12.37
C ILE A 153 -12.52 -15.84 -12.84
N ILE A 154 -13.39 -16.81 -13.10
CA ILE A 154 -14.80 -16.66 -13.48
C ILE A 154 -15.67 -17.29 -12.38
N PHE A 155 -16.68 -16.54 -11.95
CA PHE A 155 -17.72 -16.98 -11.02
C PHE A 155 -19.05 -17.11 -11.76
N ILE A 156 -19.82 -18.15 -11.45
CA ILE A 156 -21.07 -18.46 -12.13
C ILE A 156 -22.12 -18.84 -11.07
N SER A 157 -23.33 -18.27 -11.16
CA SER A 157 -24.47 -18.64 -10.31
C SER A 157 -25.80 -18.44 -11.03
N GLY A 158 -26.89 -18.96 -10.45
CA GLY A 158 -28.26 -18.67 -10.89
C GLY A 158 -28.94 -17.63 -9.99
N LEU A 159 -29.66 -16.71 -10.63
CA LEU A 159 -30.52 -15.72 -9.95
C LEU A 159 -31.94 -16.27 -9.74
N GLU A 160 -32.80 -15.48 -9.08
CA GLU A 160 -34.21 -15.82 -8.83
C GLU A 160 -35.03 -16.04 -10.12
N ASP A 161 -34.72 -15.30 -11.18
CA ASP A 161 -35.47 -15.30 -12.45
C ASP A 161 -34.86 -16.22 -13.53
N ASP A 162 -34.24 -17.32 -13.11
CA ASP A 162 -33.50 -18.30 -13.93
C ASP A 162 -32.34 -17.72 -14.77
N THR A 163 -31.96 -16.46 -14.53
CA THR A 163 -30.81 -15.84 -15.19
C THR A 163 -29.50 -16.45 -14.70
N LEU A 164 -28.66 -16.92 -15.63
CA LEU A 164 -27.28 -17.29 -15.33
C LEU A 164 -26.43 -16.02 -15.21
N LEU A 165 -25.91 -15.76 -14.02
CA LEU A 165 -24.98 -14.67 -13.76
C LEU A 165 -23.55 -15.17 -13.95
N VAL A 166 -22.80 -14.55 -14.88
CA VAL A 166 -21.37 -14.79 -15.08
C VAL A 166 -20.59 -13.54 -14.70
N CYS A 167 -19.61 -13.70 -13.81
CA CYS A 167 -18.78 -12.62 -13.28
C CYS A 167 -17.30 -12.94 -13.45
N SER A 168 -16.51 -11.95 -13.83
CA SER A 168 -15.08 -11.91 -13.50
C SER A 168 -14.91 -11.55 -12.02
N LYS A 169 -13.67 -11.60 -11.50
CA LYS A 169 -13.34 -11.29 -10.09
C LYS A 169 -14.12 -10.14 -9.43
N HIS A 170 -14.34 -9.02 -10.14
CA HIS A 170 -14.96 -7.78 -9.61
C HIS A 170 -15.91 -7.07 -10.61
N SER A 171 -16.31 -7.73 -11.70
CA SER A 171 -17.13 -7.14 -12.77
C SER A 171 -17.94 -8.19 -13.52
N THR A 172 -19.14 -7.81 -13.97
CA THR A 172 -20.01 -8.61 -14.86
C THR A 172 -20.47 -7.77 -16.05
N GLY A 173 -21.01 -8.42 -17.09
CA GLY A 173 -21.49 -7.79 -18.31
C GLY A 173 -20.40 -7.21 -19.21
N ASP A 174 -20.84 -6.51 -20.25
CA ASP A 174 -19.97 -5.78 -21.16
C ASP A 174 -19.49 -4.47 -20.54
N ARG A 175 -18.34 -4.00 -21.02
CA ARG A 175 -17.68 -2.78 -20.55
C ARG A 175 -17.29 -1.92 -21.73
N SER A 176 -17.71 -0.66 -21.73
CA SER A 176 -17.47 0.28 -22.83
C SER A 176 -15.99 0.66 -23.04
N ASP A 177 -15.10 0.28 -22.12
CA ASP A 177 -13.67 0.62 -22.17
C ASP A 177 -12.75 -0.53 -22.63
N ILE A 178 -13.29 -1.71 -22.96
CA ILE A 178 -12.52 -2.88 -23.43
C ILE A 178 -13.28 -3.64 -24.54
N VAL A 179 -12.55 -4.30 -25.44
CA VAL A 179 -13.13 -5.00 -26.61
C VAL A 179 -14.00 -6.19 -26.22
N ALA A 180 -13.60 -6.93 -25.19
CA ALA A 180 -14.40 -7.97 -24.54
C ALA A 180 -14.05 -8.01 -23.05
N SER A 181 -15.05 -8.21 -22.18
CA SER A 181 -14.80 -8.41 -20.76
C SER A 181 -14.49 -9.88 -20.46
N HIS A 182 -13.64 -10.17 -19.47
CA HIS A 182 -13.40 -11.56 -19.04
C HIS A 182 -14.70 -12.30 -18.69
N ALA A 183 -15.68 -11.59 -18.12
CA ALA A 183 -17.00 -12.15 -17.81
C ALA A 183 -17.76 -12.58 -19.08
N ARG A 184 -17.71 -11.76 -20.13
CA ARG A 184 -18.35 -12.05 -21.42
C ARG A 184 -17.68 -13.21 -22.16
N VAL A 185 -16.35 -13.30 -22.12
CA VAL A 185 -15.62 -14.43 -22.74
C VAL A 185 -15.84 -15.72 -21.95
N GLY A 186 -15.89 -15.64 -20.61
CA GLY A 186 -16.33 -16.76 -19.77
C GLY A 186 -17.75 -17.22 -20.09
N GLU A 187 -18.69 -16.29 -20.29
CA GLU A 187 -20.06 -16.63 -20.70
C GLU A 187 -20.11 -17.33 -22.06
N GLN A 188 -19.33 -16.86 -23.05
CA GLN A 188 -19.24 -17.51 -24.37
C GLN A 188 -18.67 -18.95 -24.29
N HIS A 189 -17.70 -19.18 -23.41
CA HIS A 189 -17.19 -20.54 -23.16
C HIS A 189 -18.24 -21.42 -22.48
N ILE A 190 -19.03 -20.88 -21.54
CA ILE A 190 -20.18 -21.59 -20.96
C ILE A 190 -21.24 -21.93 -22.02
N GLU A 191 -21.60 -21.00 -22.90
CA GLU A 191 -22.55 -21.25 -23.98
C GLU A 191 -22.10 -22.44 -24.86
N ARG A 192 -20.84 -22.41 -25.31
CA ARG A 192 -20.25 -23.49 -26.13
C ARG A 192 -20.16 -24.83 -25.39
N GLN A 193 -19.83 -24.84 -24.10
CA GLN A 193 -19.67 -26.11 -23.36
C GLN A 193 -21.03 -26.75 -23.04
N LEU A 194 -22.06 -25.95 -22.75
CA LEU A 194 -23.41 -26.43 -22.47
C LEU A 194 -24.10 -26.95 -23.75
N GLU A 195 -23.91 -26.27 -24.88
CA GLU A 195 -24.41 -26.71 -26.19
C GLU A 195 -23.87 -28.11 -26.56
N LYS A 196 -22.56 -28.37 -26.36
CA LYS A 196 -21.92 -29.66 -26.61
C LYS A 196 -22.54 -30.84 -25.83
N ILE A 197 -23.16 -30.57 -24.68
CA ILE A 197 -23.79 -31.59 -23.81
C ILE A 197 -25.33 -31.51 -23.82
N GLY A 198 -25.93 -30.71 -24.71
CA GLY A 198 -27.39 -30.59 -24.84
C GLY A 198 -28.08 -29.92 -23.65
N LYS A 199 -27.40 -29.01 -22.94
CA LYS A 199 -27.95 -28.25 -21.79
C LYS A 199 -28.03 -26.75 -22.09
N THR A 200 -28.84 -26.02 -21.33
CA THR A 200 -29.03 -24.57 -21.48
C THR A 200 -28.43 -23.77 -20.32
N LYS A 201 -28.23 -22.45 -20.51
CA LYS A 201 -27.83 -21.54 -19.41
C LYS A 201 -28.85 -21.54 -18.27
N GLN A 202 -30.14 -21.65 -18.58
CA GLN A 202 -31.23 -21.72 -17.60
C GLN A 202 -31.18 -23.03 -16.78
N ASP A 203 -30.76 -24.15 -17.36
CA ASP A 203 -30.58 -25.40 -16.59
C ASP A 203 -29.46 -25.24 -15.56
N LEU A 204 -28.32 -24.67 -15.97
CA LEU A 204 -27.19 -24.42 -15.07
C LEU A 204 -27.54 -23.39 -13.98
N ALA A 205 -28.28 -22.35 -14.33
CA ALA A 205 -28.78 -21.35 -13.37
C ALA A 205 -29.68 -22.01 -12.32
N ARG A 206 -30.68 -22.78 -12.74
CA ARG A 206 -31.59 -23.51 -11.83
C ARG A 206 -30.84 -24.47 -10.91
N GLU A 207 -29.87 -25.23 -11.42
CA GLU A 207 -29.11 -26.17 -10.58
C GLU A 207 -28.18 -25.44 -9.57
N LEU A 208 -27.49 -24.38 -9.98
CA LEU A 208 -26.65 -23.59 -9.07
C LEU A 208 -27.50 -22.86 -8.00
N ARG A 209 -28.66 -22.33 -8.38
CA ARG A 209 -29.62 -21.69 -7.48
C ARG A 209 -30.19 -22.69 -6.46
N LYS A 210 -30.59 -23.88 -6.91
CA LYS A 210 -31.05 -25.01 -6.07
C LYS A 210 -30.00 -25.45 -5.05
N ARG A 211 -28.71 -25.36 -5.39
CA ARG A 211 -27.57 -25.66 -4.50
C ARG A 211 -27.17 -24.49 -3.59
N ASN A 212 -27.81 -23.32 -3.75
CA ASN A 212 -27.38 -22.05 -3.19
C ASN A 212 -25.89 -21.76 -3.42
N ALA A 213 -25.40 -21.96 -4.65
CA ALA A 213 -23.98 -22.06 -4.93
C ALA A 213 -23.45 -21.11 -6.01
N THR A 214 -22.16 -20.80 -5.88
CA THR A 214 -21.31 -20.20 -6.92
C THR A 214 -20.34 -21.25 -7.43
N ALA A 215 -20.40 -21.60 -8.71
CA ALA A 215 -19.32 -22.32 -9.39
C ALA A 215 -18.15 -21.35 -9.66
N VAL A 216 -16.93 -21.84 -9.44
CA VAL A 216 -15.68 -21.08 -9.55
C VAL A 216 -14.74 -21.81 -10.51
N ALA A 217 -14.44 -21.17 -11.62
CA ALA A 217 -13.56 -21.69 -12.66
C ALA A 217 -12.47 -20.69 -13.03
N GLU A 218 -11.35 -21.18 -13.54
CA GLU A 218 -10.31 -20.37 -14.17
C GLU A 218 -10.52 -20.46 -15.69
N LEU A 219 -10.72 -19.32 -16.35
CA LEU A 219 -10.72 -19.23 -17.80
C LEU A 219 -9.28 -19.17 -18.30
N CYS A 220 -8.87 -20.19 -19.03
CA CYS A 220 -7.55 -20.32 -19.62
C CYS A 220 -7.71 -20.48 -21.14
N ASP A 221 -7.26 -19.49 -21.92
CA ASP A 221 -7.43 -19.45 -23.39
C ASP A 221 -6.43 -18.46 -24.01
N ASP A 222 -5.35 -18.97 -24.60
CA ASP A 222 -4.29 -18.15 -25.21
C ASP A 222 -4.81 -17.30 -26.41
N SER A 223 -5.95 -17.68 -27.01
CA SER A 223 -6.59 -16.90 -28.08
C SER A 223 -7.32 -15.66 -27.57
N PHE A 224 -7.64 -15.62 -26.27
CA PHE A 224 -8.21 -14.47 -25.58
C PHE A 224 -7.15 -13.64 -24.86
N GLU A 225 -6.33 -14.26 -23.99
CA GLU A 225 -5.29 -13.57 -23.21
C GLU A 225 -4.21 -14.58 -22.76
N GLU A 226 -2.97 -14.44 -23.23
CA GLU A 226 -1.85 -15.26 -22.74
C GLU A 226 -1.40 -14.80 -21.34
N HIS A 227 -1.30 -15.74 -20.41
CA HIS A 227 -0.81 -15.48 -19.05
C HIS A 227 0.69 -15.77 -18.91
N ILE A 228 1.05 -16.97 -18.45
CA ILE A 228 2.43 -17.46 -18.26
C ILE A 228 2.54 -18.94 -18.71
N LEU A 229 1.58 -19.78 -18.33
CA LEU A 229 1.43 -21.13 -18.88
C LEU A 229 0.62 -21.10 -20.18
N ALA A 230 0.82 -22.09 -21.05
CA ALA A 230 0.21 -22.15 -22.37
C ALA A 230 -1.07 -22.99 -22.39
N TYR A 231 -2.17 -22.37 -22.83
CA TYR A 231 -3.48 -22.98 -23.03
C TYR A 231 -3.95 -22.75 -24.47
N GLY A 232 -3.27 -23.42 -25.40
CA GLY A 232 -3.68 -23.50 -26.81
C GLY A 232 -5.04 -24.20 -27.00
N PRO A 233 -5.57 -24.25 -28.24
CA PRO A 233 -6.98 -24.58 -28.51
C PRO A 233 -7.52 -25.87 -27.86
N ASP A 234 -6.71 -26.94 -27.79
CA ASP A 234 -7.12 -28.23 -27.20
C ASP A 234 -7.23 -28.21 -25.67
N LYS A 235 -6.70 -27.16 -25.02
CA LYS A 235 -6.73 -26.92 -23.57
C LYS A 235 -7.52 -25.66 -23.21
N ALA A 236 -8.05 -24.94 -24.21
CA ALA A 236 -8.74 -23.68 -23.97
C ALA A 236 -10.15 -23.91 -23.39
N GLY A 237 -10.49 -23.21 -22.31
CA GLY A 237 -11.81 -23.30 -21.69
C GLY A 237 -11.83 -22.94 -20.20
N LEU A 238 -12.86 -23.45 -19.51
CA LEU A 238 -13.14 -23.17 -18.11
C LEU A 238 -12.78 -24.36 -17.23
N TYR A 239 -11.68 -24.22 -16.48
CA TYR A 239 -11.21 -25.19 -15.51
C TYR A 239 -11.97 -25.02 -14.20
N LEU A 240 -12.97 -25.87 -13.94
CA LEU A 240 -13.74 -25.79 -12.70
C LEU A 240 -12.88 -26.29 -11.53
N HIS A 241 -12.60 -25.39 -10.60
CA HIS A 241 -11.79 -25.68 -9.42
C HIS A 241 -12.56 -25.51 -8.11
N GLY A 242 -13.78 -24.98 -8.07
CA GLY A 242 -14.58 -25.03 -6.85
C GLY A 242 -16.05 -24.71 -7.00
N ILE A 243 -16.79 -25.01 -5.94
CA ILE A 243 -18.19 -24.64 -5.78
C ILE A 243 -18.36 -24.19 -4.34
N ASN A 244 -18.76 -22.93 -4.13
CA ASN A 244 -18.90 -22.33 -2.80
C ASN A 244 -20.38 -22.09 -2.50
N ILE A 245 -20.78 -22.19 -1.24
CA ILE A 245 -22.13 -21.81 -0.81
C ILE A 245 -22.23 -20.29 -0.69
N ASN A 246 -23.35 -19.73 -1.14
CA ASN A 246 -23.63 -18.30 -1.13
C ASN A 246 -24.12 -17.83 0.25
N ILE A 247 -23.25 -17.97 1.26
CA ILE A 247 -23.43 -17.49 2.64
C ILE A 247 -22.22 -16.61 3.04
N PRO A 248 -22.31 -15.80 4.12
CA PRO A 248 -21.19 -14.95 4.57
C PRO A 248 -19.92 -15.74 4.92
N GLU A 249 -20.08 -16.87 5.60
CA GLU A 249 -19.03 -17.82 5.99
C GLU A 249 -18.42 -18.53 4.77
N PHE A 250 -17.26 -19.17 4.95
CA PHE A 250 -16.67 -20.00 3.91
C PHE A 250 -17.08 -21.45 4.07
N MET A 251 -17.78 -21.95 3.06
CA MET A 251 -18.14 -23.36 2.89
C MET A 251 -17.97 -23.71 1.42
N THR A 252 -17.18 -24.75 1.13
CA THR A 252 -16.84 -25.16 -0.24
C THR A 252 -17.05 -26.66 -0.44
N TYR A 253 -17.25 -27.07 -1.68
CA TYR A 253 -17.35 -28.48 -2.05
C TYR A 253 -15.97 -29.14 -1.97
N PRO A 254 -15.88 -30.38 -1.44
CA PRO A 254 -14.74 -31.27 -1.65
C PRO A 254 -14.43 -31.42 -3.15
N SER A 255 -13.15 -31.48 -3.51
CA SER A 255 -12.73 -31.50 -4.92
C SER A 255 -13.28 -32.68 -5.75
N PRO A 256 -13.53 -33.89 -5.21
CA PRO A 256 -14.25 -34.95 -5.92
C PRO A 256 -15.65 -34.53 -6.43
N LEU A 257 -16.44 -33.85 -5.57
CA LEU A 257 -17.76 -33.31 -5.94
C LEU A 257 -17.66 -32.18 -6.96
N VAL A 258 -16.57 -31.40 -6.94
CA VAL A 258 -16.28 -30.40 -7.98
C VAL A 258 -15.97 -31.08 -9.32
N GLN A 259 -15.14 -32.13 -9.34
CA GLN A 259 -14.89 -32.88 -10.57
C GLN A 259 -16.15 -33.55 -11.12
N LYS A 260 -17.04 -34.06 -10.25
CA LYS A 260 -18.33 -34.61 -10.68
C LYS A 260 -19.23 -33.55 -11.30
N PHE A 261 -19.34 -32.37 -10.69
CA PHE A 261 -20.09 -31.26 -11.29
C PHE A 261 -19.46 -30.77 -12.60
N ALA A 262 -18.12 -30.82 -12.73
CA ALA A 262 -17.44 -30.47 -13.97
C ALA A 262 -17.85 -31.40 -15.12
N GLU A 263 -17.89 -32.72 -14.90
CA GLU A 263 -18.40 -33.70 -15.88
C GLU A 263 -19.86 -33.44 -16.24
N ASP A 264 -20.71 -33.28 -15.21
CA ASP A 264 -22.16 -33.10 -15.40
C ASP A 264 -22.51 -31.82 -16.18
N TRP A 265 -21.63 -30.81 -16.18
CA TRP A 265 -21.88 -29.49 -16.79
C TRP A 265 -20.84 -29.07 -17.84
N GLY A 266 -19.99 -29.99 -18.30
CA GLY A 266 -19.08 -29.78 -19.43
C GLY A 266 -17.87 -28.89 -19.15
N PHE A 267 -17.50 -28.67 -17.89
CA PHE A 267 -16.28 -27.94 -17.54
C PHE A 267 -15.04 -28.83 -17.68
N ILE A 268 -13.87 -28.20 -17.82
CA ILE A 268 -12.60 -28.91 -17.73
C ILE A 268 -12.32 -29.20 -16.24
N LYS A 269 -11.94 -30.44 -15.91
CA LYS A 269 -11.61 -30.87 -14.55
C LYS A 269 -10.23 -30.35 -14.15
N THR A 270 -10.13 -29.71 -12.99
CA THR A 270 -8.84 -29.36 -12.38
C THR A 270 -8.20 -30.59 -11.73
N GLY A 271 -6.92 -30.83 -11.97
CA GLY A 271 -6.18 -31.97 -11.39
C GLY A 271 -6.08 -31.88 -9.87
N LEU A 272 -6.25 -33.02 -9.20
CA LEU A 272 -6.29 -33.17 -7.76
C LEU A 272 -5.28 -34.23 -7.29
N ILE A 273 -4.61 -33.95 -6.18
CA ILE A 273 -3.87 -34.94 -5.37
C ILE A 273 -4.45 -34.86 -3.96
N VAL A 274 -4.58 -36.00 -3.27
CA VAL A 274 -5.03 -36.05 -1.88
C VAL A 274 -3.95 -36.71 -1.02
N ILE A 275 -3.44 -35.98 -0.03
CA ILE A 275 -2.38 -36.45 0.90
C ILE A 275 -2.90 -36.30 2.33
N ASN A 276 -2.61 -37.27 3.20
CA ASN A 276 -3.14 -37.27 4.58
C ASN A 276 -2.22 -36.54 5.57
N ASP A 277 -0.91 -36.71 5.47
CA ASP A 277 0.05 -36.10 6.38
C ASP A 277 0.56 -34.74 5.84
N ILE A 278 0.58 -33.71 6.69
CA ILE A 278 1.07 -32.38 6.35
C ILE A 278 2.59 -32.32 6.08
N ASN A 279 3.36 -33.24 6.66
CA ASN A 279 4.80 -33.36 6.42
C ASN A 279 5.05 -33.95 5.02
N GLU A 280 4.25 -34.93 4.57
CA GLU A 280 4.27 -35.44 3.20
C GLU A 280 3.84 -34.35 2.19
N VAL A 281 2.80 -33.57 2.50
CA VAL A 281 2.39 -32.40 1.70
C VAL A 281 3.55 -31.42 1.54
N LYS A 282 4.25 -31.10 2.64
CA LYS A 282 5.41 -30.21 2.61
C LYS A 282 6.52 -30.77 1.72
N ALA A 283 6.93 -32.02 1.95
CA ALA A 283 8.01 -32.66 1.20
C ALA A 283 7.68 -32.76 -0.30
N PHE A 284 6.45 -33.16 -0.67
CA PHE A 284 5.99 -33.19 -2.06
C PHE A 284 6.05 -31.80 -2.72
N LEU A 285 5.62 -30.75 -2.02
CA LEU A 285 5.65 -29.38 -2.57
C LEU A 285 7.07 -28.84 -2.72
N GLU A 286 7.98 -29.18 -1.81
CA GLU A 286 9.40 -28.81 -1.89
C GLU A 286 10.09 -29.57 -3.04
N GLU A 287 9.82 -30.87 -3.21
CA GLU A 287 10.34 -31.68 -4.33
C GLU A 287 9.86 -31.18 -5.71
N VAL A 288 8.57 -30.82 -5.86
CA VAL A 288 8.09 -30.23 -7.12
C VAL A 288 8.71 -28.84 -7.37
N ALA A 289 9.04 -28.08 -6.31
CA ALA A 289 9.60 -26.74 -6.46
C ALA A 289 10.99 -26.72 -7.09
N GLU A 290 11.78 -27.79 -6.96
CA GLU A 290 13.12 -27.91 -7.58
C GLU A 290 13.07 -27.86 -9.11
N THR A 291 11.99 -28.33 -9.73
CA THR A 291 11.81 -28.34 -11.20
C THR A 291 10.76 -27.36 -11.69
N GLY A 292 9.83 -26.94 -10.81
CA GLY A 292 8.65 -26.17 -11.15
C GLY A 292 7.62 -26.93 -12.00
N ALA A 293 7.80 -28.25 -12.22
CA ALA A 293 6.98 -29.05 -13.13
C ALA A 293 6.46 -30.33 -12.46
N HIS A 294 5.26 -30.76 -12.81
CA HIS A 294 4.65 -31.99 -12.28
C HIS A 294 3.96 -32.79 -13.39
N ASP A 295 4.11 -34.12 -13.35
CA ASP A 295 3.62 -35.09 -14.35
C ASP A 295 3.88 -34.65 -15.82
N GLY A 296 5.09 -34.14 -16.08
CA GLY A 296 5.52 -33.68 -17.40
C GLY A 296 4.92 -32.35 -17.87
N ARG A 297 4.32 -31.55 -16.98
CA ARG A 297 3.77 -30.21 -17.28
C ARG A 297 4.32 -29.14 -16.34
N ASP A 298 4.58 -27.95 -16.88
CA ASP A 298 4.80 -26.73 -16.10
C ASP A 298 3.54 -26.42 -15.25
N VAL A 299 3.73 -26.15 -13.96
CA VAL A 299 2.67 -25.85 -12.99
C VAL A 299 3.07 -24.59 -12.19
N GLU A 300 2.20 -23.57 -12.08
CA GLU A 300 2.55 -22.34 -11.32
C GLU A 300 2.60 -22.58 -9.79
N GLY A 301 2.06 -23.71 -9.35
CA GLY A 301 1.96 -24.13 -7.95
C GLY A 301 0.69 -24.91 -7.66
N PHE A 302 0.38 -25.08 -6.38
CA PHE A 302 -0.83 -25.74 -5.90
C PHE A 302 -1.64 -24.80 -4.99
N VAL A 303 -2.97 -24.99 -4.99
CA VAL A 303 -3.87 -24.52 -3.93
C VAL A 303 -4.20 -25.71 -3.06
N ILE A 304 -3.78 -25.65 -1.80
CA ILE A 304 -3.95 -26.69 -0.81
C ILE A 304 -5.18 -26.35 0.03
N ARG A 305 -6.10 -27.30 0.13
CA ARG A 305 -7.37 -27.16 0.85
C ARG A 305 -7.37 -28.13 2.01
N CYS A 306 -7.77 -27.63 3.17
CA CYS A 306 -7.89 -28.43 4.38
C CYS A 306 -8.93 -27.81 5.30
N LYS A 307 -9.02 -28.33 6.52
CA LYS A 307 -9.86 -27.75 7.56
C LYS A 307 -8.97 -27.12 8.64
N MET A 308 -9.23 -25.87 9.04
CA MET A 308 -8.49 -25.15 10.10
C MET A 308 -9.37 -24.89 11.32
N THR A 309 -8.77 -24.84 12.52
CA THR A 309 -9.41 -24.33 13.73
C THR A 309 -8.66 -23.12 14.30
N ILE A 310 -9.39 -22.18 14.92
CA ILE A 310 -8.81 -21.03 15.63
C ILE A 310 -8.11 -21.50 16.94
N LYS A 311 -8.51 -22.64 17.48
CA LYS A 311 -7.99 -23.23 18.72
C LYS A 311 -7.59 -24.70 18.48
N PRO A 312 -6.29 -25.05 18.55
CA PRO A 312 -5.82 -26.42 18.32
C PRO A 312 -6.61 -27.44 19.14
N GLY A 313 -7.08 -28.52 18.51
CA GLY A 313 -7.87 -29.57 19.15
C GLY A 313 -9.35 -29.26 19.39
N GLU A 314 -9.79 -28.00 19.37
CA GLU A 314 -11.21 -27.63 19.53
C GLU A 314 -11.96 -27.54 18.19
N ALA A 315 -13.25 -27.91 18.21
CA ALA A 315 -14.21 -27.69 17.13
C ALA A 315 -14.93 -26.33 17.31
N PRO A 316 -15.51 -25.72 16.25
CA PRO A 316 -15.61 -26.23 14.88
C PRO A 316 -14.35 -25.96 14.05
N TYR A 317 -14.08 -26.88 13.11
CA TYR A 317 -13.13 -26.63 12.03
C TYR A 317 -13.86 -26.03 10.83
N GLN A 318 -13.23 -25.09 10.14
CA GLN A 318 -13.76 -24.39 8.98
C GLN A 318 -12.94 -24.71 7.72
N ASP A 319 -13.52 -24.52 6.53
CA ASP A 319 -12.78 -24.59 5.28
C ASP A 319 -11.65 -23.54 5.27
N TRP A 320 -10.43 -23.97 4.95
CA TRP A 320 -9.29 -23.06 4.90
C TRP A 320 -8.29 -23.49 3.84
N PHE A 321 -7.86 -22.53 3.04
CA PHE A 321 -6.94 -22.74 1.92
C PHE A 321 -5.63 -22.00 2.17
N PHE A 322 -4.54 -22.57 1.68
CA PHE A 322 -3.28 -21.87 1.45
C PHE A 322 -2.76 -22.20 0.04
N LYS A 323 -1.76 -21.47 -0.42
CA LYS A 323 -1.12 -21.74 -1.72
C LYS A 323 0.38 -21.92 -1.55
N TYR A 324 0.94 -22.81 -2.37
CA TYR A 324 2.37 -22.95 -2.56
C TYR A 324 2.63 -22.63 -4.04
N LYS A 325 3.30 -21.52 -4.31
CA LYS A 325 3.73 -21.13 -5.66
C LYS A 325 5.18 -21.51 -5.87
N PHE A 326 5.49 -22.06 -7.03
CA PHE A 326 6.89 -22.21 -7.45
C PHE A 326 7.39 -20.86 -7.95
N GLU A 327 8.59 -20.48 -7.50
CA GLU A 327 9.17 -19.17 -7.82
C GLU A 327 9.68 -19.17 -9.26
N GLU A 328 10.56 -20.11 -9.59
CA GLU A 328 11.14 -20.29 -10.92
C GLU A 328 10.54 -21.47 -11.70
N PRO A 329 10.61 -21.45 -13.04
CA PRO A 329 11.07 -20.35 -13.91
C PRO A 329 10.03 -19.23 -14.08
N TYR A 330 8.94 -19.26 -13.30
CA TYR A 330 7.79 -18.37 -13.48
C TYR A 330 8.07 -16.90 -13.14
N LEU A 331 8.96 -16.61 -12.20
CA LEU A 331 9.41 -15.26 -11.89
C LEU A 331 10.24 -14.69 -13.04
N MET A 332 11.21 -15.45 -13.57
CA MET A 332 11.92 -15.09 -14.80
C MET A 332 10.97 -14.82 -15.97
N TYR A 333 9.97 -15.69 -16.20
CA TYR A 333 8.99 -15.51 -17.28
C TYR A 333 8.14 -14.24 -17.12
N ARG A 334 7.72 -13.92 -15.89
CA ARG A 334 7.03 -12.64 -15.59
C ARG A 334 7.96 -11.45 -15.85
N GLN A 335 9.23 -11.54 -15.44
CA GLN A 335 10.23 -10.51 -15.69
C GLN A 335 10.40 -10.25 -17.19
N TRP A 336 10.56 -11.29 -18.01
CA TRP A 336 10.69 -11.21 -19.46
C TRP A 336 9.47 -10.55 -20.12
N ARG A 337 8.25 -10.88 -19.67
CA ARG A 337 7.02 -10.27 -20.16
C ARG A 337 6.95 -8.76 -19.88
N GLU A 338 7.17 -8.35 -18.63
CA GLU A 338 7.08 -6.94 -18.26
C GLU A 338 8.27 -6.12 -18.80
N ALA A 339 9.46 -6.71 -18.90
CA ALA A 339 10.63 -6.09 -19.54
C ALA A 339 10.41 -5.88 -21.05
N THR A 340 9.77 -6.82 -21.74
CA THR A 340 9.42 -6.65 -23.17
C THR A 340 8.34 -5.58 -23.37
N LYS A 341 7.33 -5.50 -22.48
CA LYS A 341 6.35 -4.39 -22.50
C LYS A 341 7.00 -3.03 -22.23
N ALA A 342 7.98 -2.97 -21.33
CA ALA A 342 8.77 -1.77 -21.09
C ALA A 342 9.61 -1.38 -22.32
N LEU A 343 10.28 -2.35 -22.96
CA LEU A 343 11.02 -2.17 -24.21
C LEU A 343 10.14 -1.61 -25.34
N ILE A 344 8.93 -2.17 -25.54
CA ILE A 344 7.98 -1.70 -26.56
C ILE A 344 7.49 -0.27 -26.25
N SER A 345 7.26 0.06 -24.97
CA SER A 345 6.78 1.37 -24.54
C SER A 345 7.87 2.42 -24.31
N GLY A 346 9.14 2.10 -24.59
CA GLY A 346 10.28 3.01 -24.40
C GLY A 346 10.60 3.33 -22.93
N LYS A 347 10.10 2.54 -21.99
CA LYS A 347 10.34 2.71 -20.55
C LYS A 347 11.57 1.92 -20.11
N GLN A 348 12.33 2.48 -19.18
CA GLN A 348 13.37 1.71 -18.49
C GLN A 348 12.73 0.62 -17.62
N PHE A 349 13.30 -0.58 -17.66
CA PHE A 349 12.95 -1.70 -16.79
C PHE A 349 14.15 -2.01 -15.89
N LYS A 350 13.92 -2.15 -14.58
CA LYS A 350 14.97 -2.51 -13.61
C LYS A 350 15.02 -4.02 -13.50
N LEU A 351 16.09 -4.64 -14.01
CA LEU A 351 16.39 -6.06 -13.78
C LEU A 351 16.87 -6.24 -12.33
N ARG A 352 16.43 -7.30 -11.64
CA ARG A 352 16.82 -7.62 -10.25
C ARG A 352 17.36 -9.04 -10.08
N LYS A 353 16.75 -10.02 -10.74
CA LYS A 353 17.23 -11.40 -10.91
C LYS A 353 17.43 -11.68 -12.40
N HIS A 354 18.06 -12.79 -12.77
CA HIS A 354 18.16 -13.26 -14.17
C HIS A 354 18.69 -12.19 -15.13
N VAL A 355 19.61 -11.34 -14.67
CA VAL A 355 20.05 -10.12 -15.36
C VAL A 355 20.66 -10.46 -16.72
N LYS A 356 21.66 -11.34 -16.75
CA LYS A 356 22.40 -11.72 -17.95
C LYS A 356 21.50 -12.44 -18.95
N ILE A 357 20.76 -13.45 -18.50
CA ILE A 357 19.87 -14.19 -19.41
C ILE A 357 18.70 -13.32 -19.90
N THR A 358 18.25 -12.35 -19.09
CA THR A 358 17.23 -11.38 -19.52
C THR A 358 17.80 -10.32 -20.46
N GLU A 359 19.06 -9.89 -20.33
CA GLU A 359 19.72 -9.02 -21.31
C GLU A 359 19.84 -9.71 -22.67
N GLU A 360 20.24 -10.98 -22.69
CA GLU A 360 20.29 -11.81 -23.91
C GLU A 360 18.88 -12.00 -24.52
N TYR A 361 17.87 -12.28 -23.68
CA TYR A 361 16.47 -12.34 -24.10
C TYR A 361 15.97 -11.00 -24.68
N LEU A 362 16.27 -9.86 -24.05
CA LEU A 362 15.85 -8.54 -24.51
C LEU A 362 16.53 -8.13 -25.81
N LEU A 363 17.78 -8.57 -26.05
CA LEU A 363 18.45 -8.39 -27.33
C LEU A 363 17.75 -9.19 -28.44
N TYR A 364 17.42 -10.46 -28.18
CA TYR A 364 16.65 -11.31 -29.09
C TYR A 364 15.25 -10.75 -29.36
N ALA A 365 14.52 -10.36 -28.31
CA ALA A 365 13.21 -9.74 -28.40
C ALA A 365 13.24 -8.45 -29.22
N ARG A 366 14.28 -7.60 -29.05
CA ARG A 366 14.46 -6.38 -29.86
C ARG A 366 14.60 -6.68 -31.36
N GLN A 367 15.33 -7.73 -31.73
CA GLN A 367 15.45 -8.17 -33.12
C GLN A 367 14.12 -8.67 -33.67
N ARG A 368 13.41 -9.53 -32.92
CA ARG A 368 12.09 -10.06 -33.31
C ARG A 368 11.04 -8.96 -33.47
N LEU A 369 10.98 -8.01 -32.54
CA LEU A 369 10.10 -6.83 -32.58
C LEU A 369 10.51 -5.79 -33.65
N ALA A 370 11.69 -5.90 -34.26
CA ALA A 370 12.08 -5.10 -35.42
C ALA A 370 11.70 -5.80 -36.73
N ALA A 371 11.82 -7.12 -36.80
CA ALA A 371 11.42 -7.93 -37.95
C ALA A 371 9.89 -8.02 -38.13
N ASP A 372 9.13 -8.10 -37.03
CA ASP A 372 7.66 -8.12 -37.04
C ASP A 372 7.08 -6.90 -36.29
N PRO A 373 6.59 -5.88 -37.02
CA PRO A 373 5.91 -4.73 -36.42
C PRO A 373 4.54 -5.06 -35.78
N TYR A 374 3.85 -6.12 -36.22
CA TYR A 374 2.55 -6.51 -35.68
C TYR A 374 2.69 -7.08 -34.27
N LEU A 375 3.75 -7.88 -34.04
CA LEU A 375 4.07 -8.46 -32.73
C LEU A 375 4.11 -7.40 -31.62
N ARG A 376 4.59 -6.17 -31.87
CA ARG A 376 4.59 -5.09 -30.87
C ARG A 376 3.19 -4.80 -30.31
N LYS A 377 2.20 -4.69 -31.20
CA LYS A 377 0.81 -4.40 -30.81
C LYS A 377 0.19 -5.60 -30.11
N ALA A 378 0.37 -6.79 -30.69
CA ALA A 378 -0.12 -8.05 -30.13
C ALA A 378 0.42 -8.32 -28.71
N TYR A 379 1.71 -8.10 -28.47
CA TYR A 379 2.37 -8.32 -27.18
C TYR A 379 1.86 -7.36 -26.09
N CYS A 380 1.58 -6.09 -26.45
CA CYS A 380 0.91 -5.16 -25.55
C CYS A 380 -0.54 -5.55 -25.22
N GLN A 381 -1.17 -6.38 -26.06
CA GLN A 381 -2.49 -6.96 -25.86
C GLN A 381 -2.44 -8.41 -25.32
N ASN A 382 -1.30 -8.84 -24.77
CA ASN A 382 -1.06 -10.18 -24.23
C ASN A 382 -1.17 -11.34 -25.26
N HIS A 383 -0.63 -11.15 -26.46
CA HIS A 383 -0.45 -12.22 -27.45
C HIS A 383 1.00 -12.29 -27.98
N GLY A 384 1.51 -13.49 -28.21
CA GLY A 384 2.89 -13.76 -28.64
C GLY A 384 3.93 -13.71 -27.51
N ILE A 385 3.51 -13.64 -26.24
CA ILE A 385 4.39 -13.65 -25.06
C ILE A 385 5.06 -15.01 -24.92
N ILE A 386 4.24 -16.05 -24.85
CA ILE A 386 4.65 -17.44 -24.67
C ILE A 386 5.47 -17.88 -25.87
N LYS A 387 5.05 -17.50 -27.08
CA LYS A 387 5.81 -17.80 -28.30
C LYS A 387 7.19 -17.12 -28.28
N LEU A 388 7.28 -15.83 -27.99
CA LEU A 388 8.57 -15.12 -27.99
C LEU A 388 9.53 -15.66 -26.92
N ARG A 389 9.01 -16.06 -25.75
CA ARG A 389 9.79 -16.78 -24.72
C ARG A 389 10.31 -18.11 -25.25
N ASN A 390 9.42 -18.97 -25.75
CA ASN A 390 9.77 -20.32 -26.15
C ASN A 390 10.72 -20.30 -27.36
N ASP A 391 10.50 -19.42 -28.33
CA ASP A 391 11.40 -19.20 -29.47
C ASP A 391 12.83 -18.79 -29.03
N PHE A 392 12.97 -18.06 -27.91
CA PHE A 392 14.28 -17.70 -27.35
C PHE A 392 14.94 -18.87 -26.60
N LEU A 393 14.17 -19.61 -25.80
CA LEU A 393 14.65 -20.81 -25.10
C LEU A 393 15.14 -21.87 -26.10
N GLU A 394 14.39 -22.08 -27.19
CA GLU A 394 14.78 -22.94 -28.30
C GLU A 394 16.02 -22.40 -29.04
N TYR A 395 16.09 -21.10 -29.34
CA TYR A 395 17.28 -20.46 -29.91
C TYR A 395 18.54 -20.62 -29.04
N LYS A 396 18.39 -20.70 -27.72
CA LYS A 396 19.47 -20.99 -26.77
C LYS A 396 19.73 -22.48 -26.55
N ASN A 397 18.84 -23.35 -27.02
CA ASN A 397 18.81 -24.78 -26.72
C ASN A 397 18.80 -25.07 -25.20
N MET A 398 17.91 -24.40 -24.46
CA MET A 398 17.78 -24.50 -23.00
C MET A 398 16.31 -24.62 -22.57
N LYS A 399 16.04 -25.30 -21.45
CA LYS A 399 14.73 -25.22 -20.78
C LYS A 399 14.64 -23.96 -19.92
N GLY A 400 13.43 -23.60 -19.51
CA GLY A 400 13.21 -22.49 -18.59
C GLY A 400 13.86 -22.68 -17.22
N SER A 401 13.82 -23.90 -16.68
CA SER A 401 14.55 -24.29 -15.46
C SER A 401 16.04 -23.98 -15.57
N ASP A 402 16.66 -24.47 -16.65
CA ASP A 402 18.09 -24.33 -16.90
C ASP A 402 18.47 -22.85 -17.04
N ALA A 403 17.62 -22.08 -17.73
CA ALA A 403 17.80 -20.64 -17.94
C ALA A 403 17.62 -19.81 -16.65
N ALA A 404 16.77 -20.24 -15.71
CA ALA A 404 16.65 -19.61 -14.38
C ALA A 404 17.84 -19.95 -13.48
N ASN A 405 18.36 -21.18 -13.56
CA ASN A 405 19.47 -21.66 -12.73
C ASN A 405 20.84 -21.12 -13.18
N LEU A 406 20.96 -20.59 -14.42
CA LEU A 406 22.18 -19.96 -14.96
C LEU A 406 22.80 -18.87 -14.07
N GLU A 407 22.03 -18.26 -13.18
CA GLU A 407 22.49 -17.18 -12.31
C GLU A 407 22.61 -17.54 -10.82
N GLU A 408 22.13 -18.71 -10.39
CA GLU A 408 22.37 -19.17 -9.01
C GLU A 408 23.86 -19.55 -8.79
N ASP A 409 24.50 -20.13 -9.80
CA ASP A 409 25.95 -20.47 -9.78
C ASP A 409 26.86 -19.36 -10.37
N GLY A 410 26.29 -18.33 -10.99
CA GLY A 410 27.01 -17.52 -12.01
C GLY A 410 27.10 -16.01 -11.79
N ALA A 411 26.35 -15.43 -10.84
CA ALA A 411 26.21 -13.98 -10.70
C ALA A 411 26.78 -13.44 -9.37
N ALA A 412 28.05 -13.75 -9.07
CA ALA A 412 28.82 -12.99 -8.08
C ALA A 412 28.82 -11.51 -8.48
N SER A 413 28.00 -10.68 -7.81
CA SER A 413 27.82 -9.30 -8.25
C SER A 413 29.17 -8.56 -8.27
N ASN A 414 29.47 -7.79 -9.32
CA ASN A 414 30.70 -6.99 -9.41
C ASN A 414 30.73 -5.80 -8.43
N VAL A 415 29.78 -5.74 -7.49
CA VAL A 415 29.77 -4.74 -6.42
C VAL A 415 30.87 -5.10 -5.42
N THR A 416 31.85 -4.21 -5.28
CA THR A 416 32.96 -4.31 -4.32
C THR A 416 32.95 -3.17 -3.29
N ARG A 417 32.11 -2.15 -3.49
CA ARG A 417 31.94 -0.97 -2.63
C ARG A 417 30.59 -0.28 -2.88
N ASP A 418 30.40 0.87 -2.25
CA ASP A 418 29.25 1.78 -2.36
C ASP A 418 27.91 1.17 -1.89
N ILE A 419 27.96 0.33 -0.85
CA ILE A 419 26.78 -0.28 -0.23
C ILE A 419 26.28 0.56 0.95
N ILE A 420 24.99 0.90 0.98
CA ILE A 420 24.34 1.58 2.11
C ILE A 420 23.31 0.62 2.72
N LEU A 421 23.51 0.28 3.99
CA LEU A 421 22.59 -0.56 4.75
C LEU A 421 21.52 0.31 5.40
N VAL A 422 20.24 0.06 5.07
CA VAL A 422 19.10 0.89 5.46
C VAL A 422 18.12 0.07 6.30
N PRO A 423 18.08 0.25 7.63
CA PRO A 423 17.11 -0.46 8.46
C PRO A 423 15.67 0.00 8.21
N ILE A 424 14.74 -0.95 8.18
CA ILE A 424 13.29 -0.72 8.24
C ILE A 424 12.82 -1.35 9.55
N ALA A 425 12.66 -0.55 10.60
CA ALA A 425 12.37 -1.04 11.95
C ALA A 425 11.68 -0.01 12.84
N THR A 426 11.18 -0.46 13.99
CA THR A 426 10.77 0.41 15.10
C THR A 426 11.92 0.58 16.12
N ILE A 427 11.63 1.21 17.26
CA ILE A 427 12.58 1.39 18.36
C ILE A 427 12.76 0.05 19.10
N GLY A 428 13.99 -0.25 19.54
CA GLY A 428 14.27 -1.48 20.31
C GLY A 428 14.61 -2.73 19.48
N CYS A 429 14.43 -2.73 18.15
CA CYS A 429 14.72 -3.89 17.30
C CYS A 429 16.21 -4.28 17.21
N GLY A 430 17.14 -3.50 17.76
CA GLY A 430 18.58 -3.82 17.77
C GLY A 430 19.43 -3.21 16.64
N LYS A 431 18.86 -2.39 15.75
CA LYS A 431 19.55 -1.70 14.63
C LYS A 431 20.96 -1.20 14.96
N THR A 432 21.09 -0.33 15.96
CA THR A 432 22.35 0.29 16.39
C THR A 432 23.37 -0.75 16.82
N THR A 433 22.94 -1.81 17.51
CA THR A 433 23.82 -2.91 17.95
C THR A 433 24.39 -3.65 16.74
N ILE A 434 23.57 -3.92 15.71
CA ILE A 434 24.02 -4.53 14.45
C ILE A 434 24.97 -3.57 13.69
N GLY A 435 24.62 -2.28 13.57
CA GLY A 435 25.47 -1.30 12.88
C GLY A 435 26.86 -1.17 13.51
N LEU A 436 26.94 -1.14 14.84
CA LEU A 436 28.21 -1.11 15.58
C LEU A 436 29.00 -2.42 15.43
N ALA A 437 28.34 -3.57 15.46
CA ALA A 437 29.00 -4.86 15.27
C ALA A 437 29.58 -5.00 13.85
N LEU A 438 28.86 -4.56 12.81
CA LEU A 438 29.34 -4.50 11.43
C LEU A 438 30.51 -3.50 11.27
N THR A 439 30.45 -2.36 11.97
CA THR A 439 31.55 -1.39 12.03
C THR A 439 32.80 -2.00 12.65
N TYR A 440 32.66 -2.77 13.73
CA TYR A 440 33.76 -3.46 14.40
C TYR A 440 34.38 -4.58 13.54
N LEU A 441 33.54 -5.40 12.89
CA LEU A 441 33.99 -6.53 12.07
C LEU A 441 34.67 -6.11 10.77
N PHE A 442 34.18 -5.06 10.11
CA PHE A 442 34.56 -4.75 8.72
C PHE A 442 35.05 -3.31 8.48
N GLY A 443 35.10 -2.47 9.52
CA GLY A 443 35.54 -1.07 9.38
C GLY A 443 34.62 -0.23 8.48
N TRP A 444 33.33 -0.57 8.38
CA TRP A 444 32.33 0.19 7.62
C TRP A 444 31.93 1.49 8.32
N GLY A 445 31.45 2.47 7.56
CA GLY A 445 30.93 3.72 8.13
C GLY A 445 29.62 3.51 8.89
N HIS A 446 29.34 4.36 9.88
CA HIS A 446 28.12 4.30 10.68
C HIS A 446 27.61 5.70 11.00
N ILE A 447 26.44 6.05 10.45
CA ILE A 447 25.84 7.36 10.65
C ILE A 447 24.52 7.19 11.40
N GLN A 448 24.49 7.70 12.63
CA GLN A 448 23.29 7.72 13.45
C GLN A 448 22.46 8.96 13.17
N ASN A 449 21.20 8.76 12.77
CA ASN A 449 20.27 9.87 12.53
C ASN A 449 20.08 10.74 13.79
N ASP A 450 20.19 10.16 14.99
CA ASP A 450 20.07 10.84 16.29
C ASP A 450 21.23 11.78 16.62
N ASN A 451 22.40 11.64 15.98
CA ASN A 451 23.48 12.62 16.04
C ASN A 451 23.24 13.86 15.15
N ILE A 452 22.36 13.79 14.15
CA ILE A 452 22.14 14.89 13.20
C ILE A 452 21.18 15.94 13.77
N THR A 453 21.70 17.13 14.09
CA THR A 453 20.94 18.25 14.67
C THR A 453 20.68 19.39 13.67
N GLY A 454 19.66 20.22 13.93
CA GLY A 454 19.32 21.41 13.13
C GLY A 454 18.23 21.20 12.06
N THR A 455 18.03 22.20 11.21
CA THR A 455 17.02 22.17 10.14
C THR A 455 17.46 21.29 8.96
N LYS A 456 16.50 20.85 8.13
CA LYS A 456 16.71 19.90 7.01
C LYS A 456 17.46 18.61 7.41
N ARG A 457 17.08 18.01 8.56
CA ARG A 457 17.68 16.78 9.08
C ARG A 457 17.72 15.60 8.07
N PRO A 458 16.67 15.30 7.27
CA PRO A 458 16.72 14.15 6.36
C PRO A 458 17.74 14.30 5.20
N PRO A 459 17.82 15.42 4.47
CA PRO A 459 18.90 15.64 3.50
C PRO A 459 20.29 15.68 4.14
N ARG A 460 20.44 16.24 5.35
CA ARG A 460 21.74 16.26 6.06
C ARG A 460 22.19 14.87 6.50
N PHE A 461 21.25 14.01 6.89
CA PHE A 461 21.53 12.60 7.18
C PHE A 461 22.00 11.85 5.93
N VAL A 462 21.33 12.03 4.80
CA VAL A 462 21.75 11.42 3.52
C VAL A 462 23.11 11.96 3.08
N LYS A 463 23.37 13.26 3.22
CA LYS A 463 24.71 13.82 2.95
C LYS A 463 25.77 13.15 3.84
N ALA A 464 25.57 13.05 5.15
CA ALA A 464 26.54 12.42 6.04
C ALA A 464 26.79 10.92 5.72
N VAL A 465 25.77 10.20 5.26
CA VAL A 465 25.91 8.81 4.77
C VAL A 465 26.74 8.76 3.49
N LEU A 466 26.53 9.68 2.54
CA LEU A 466 27.30 9.76 1.30
C LEU A 466 28.74 10.21 1.54
N ASP A 467 28.95 11.21 2.40
CA ASP A 467 30.27 11.71 2.80
C ASP A 467 31.14 10.56 3.36
N GLN A 468 30.58 9.63 4.15
CA GLN A 468 31.32 8.44 4.61
C GLN A 468 31.47 7.31 3.57
N LEU A 469 30.65 7.29 2.52
CA LEU A 469 30.77 6.30 1.44
C LEU A 469 31.93 6.62 0.48
N GLU A 470 32.46 7.84 0.53
CA GLU A 470 33.73 8.19 -0.13
C GLU A 470 34.90 7.40 0.49
N GLU A 471 34.96 7.37 1.83
CA GLU A 471 36.05 6.73 2.62
C GLU A 471 35.84 5.23 2.84
N HIS A 472 34.60 4.77 3.06
CA HIS A 472 34.27 3.38 3.41
C HIS A 472 33.54 2.64 2.28
N PRO A 473 33.80 1.33 2.06
CA PRO A 473 33.12 0.56 1.02
C PRO A 473 31.64 0.30 1.33
N ALA A 474 31.22 0.48 2.58
CA ALA A 474 29.82 0.50 2.96
C ALA A 474 29.56 1.42 4.16
N VAL A 475 28.31 1.86 4.30
CA VAL A 475 27.84 2.70 5.41
C VAL A 475 26.50 2.20 5.96
N PHE A 476 26.42 2.02 7.28
CA PHE A 476 25.18 1.72 7.99
C PHE A 476 24.42 3.02 8.32
N ALA A 477 23.28 3.23 7.67
CA ALA A 477 22.42 4.40 7.84
C ALA A 477 21.43 4.17 8.99
N ASP A 478 21.87 4.33 10.25
CA ASP A 478 21.07 4.04 11.46
C ASP A 478 19.92 5.04 11.66
N ARG A 479 18.79 4.69 11.04
CA ARG A 479 17.49 5.36 11.10
C ARG A 479 16.38 4.31 11.06
N ASN A 480 15.21 4.62 11.61
CA ASN A 480 14.08 3.67 11.67
C ASN A 480 13.47 3.35 10.29
N ASN A 481 13.27 4.36 9.44
CA ASN A 481 12.57 4.25 8.13
C ASN A 481 11.25 3.46 8.20
N ALA A 482 10.52 3.64 9.31
CA ALA A 482 9.31 2.90 9.65
C ALA A 482 8.15 3.20 8.68
N MET A 483 8.13 4.39 8.06
CA MET A 483 7.08 4.81 7.12
C MET A 483 7.55 4.78 5.66
N LYS A 484 6.64 4.49 4.72
CA LYS A 484 6.91 4.47 3.27
C LYS A 484 7.51 5.80 2.80
N HIS A 485 7.02 6.94 3.31
CA HIS A 485 7.55 8.24 2.91
C HIS A 485 9.01 8.48 3.36
N GLU A 486 9.46 7.87 4.46
CA GLU A 486 10.86 7.94 4.93
C GLU A 486 11.78 7.10 4.02
N ARG A 487 11.30 5.91 3.61
CA ARG A 487 11.98 5.03 2.65
C ARG A 487 12.08 5.67 1.27
N LYS A 488 10.98 6.26 0.78
CA LYS A 488 10.97 7.08 -0.44
C LYS A 488 12.03 8.19 -0.39
N GLN A 489 12.13 8.90 0.74
CA GLN A 489 13.09 9.99 0.88
C GLN A 489 14.54 9.50 0.83
N ILE A 490 14.93 8.47 1.60
CA ILE A 490 16.32 8.00 1.56
C ILE A 490 16.70 7.41 0.20
N ILE A 491 15.79 6.66 -0.44
CA ILE A 491 16.01 6.11 -1.79
C ILE A 491 16.16 7.25 -2.82
N SER A 492 15.25 8.23 -2.81
CA SER A 492 15.27 9.33 -3.79
C SER A 492 16.52 10.21 -3.61
N ASP A 493 16.84 10.61 -2.38
CA ASP A 493 17.95 11.51 -2.09
C ASP A 493 19.30 10.83 -2.34
N VAL A 494 19.48 9.55 -1.97
CA VAL A 494 20.70 8.79 -2.28
C VAL A 494 20.87 8.67 -3.79
N LYS A 495 19.87 8.17 -4.52
CA LYS A 495 19.99 7.95 -5.97
C LYS A 495 20.16 9.27 -6.73
N MET A 496 19.56 10.38 -6.27
CA MET A 496 19.77 11.72 -6.85
C MET A 496 21.23 12.17 -6.81
N HIS A 497 21.97 11.84 -5.74
CA HIS A 497 23.36 12.27 -5.58
C HIS A 497 24.39 11.22 -6.03
N HIS A 498 24.06 9.93 -5.89
CA HIS A 498 24.95 8.81 -6.21
C HIS A 498 24.14 7.63 -6.76
N MET A 499 23.80 7.70 -8.06
CA MET A 499 22.99 6.69 -8.77
C MET A 499 23.51 5.25 -8.65
N ALA A 500 24.83 5.07 -8.54
CA ALA A 500 25.49 3.76 -8.49
C ALA A 500 25.41 3.06 -7.12
N ALA A 501 25.27 3.82 -6.03
CA ALA A 501 25.24 3.27 -4.67
C ALA A 501 24.12 2.24 -4.50
N LYS A 502 24.42 1.13 -3.83
CA LYS A 502 23.50 0.01 -3.60
C LYS A 502 22.78 0.16 -2.27
N LEU A 503 21.45 0.21 -2.30
CA LEU A 503 20.61 0.34 -1.10
C LEU A 503 20.12 -1.03 -0.66
N VAL A 504 20.66 -1.56 0.44
CA VAL A 504 20.24 -2.85 1.02
C VAL A 504 19.32 -2.58 2.20
N ALA A 505 18.05 -2.97 2.11
CA ALA A 505 17.13 -2.84 3.24
C ALA A 505 17.35 -3.94 4.27
N LEU A 506 17.51 -3.57 5.54
CA LEU A 506 17.48 -4.50 6.67
C LEU A 506 16.08 -4.47 7.28
N ASN A 507 15.20 -5.34 6.79
CA ASN A 507 13.76 -5.31 7.03
C ASN A 507 13.40 -6.11 8.29
N PHE A 508 13.23 -5.44 9.42
CA PHE A 508 12.75 -6.08 10.63
C PHE A 508 11.26 -6.37 10.49
N VAL A 509 10.89 -7.63 10.22
CA VAL A 509 9.53 -8.00 9.81
C VAL A 509 8.58 -8.03 11.01
N HIS A 510 7.71 -7.03 11.13
CA HIS A 510 6.72 -6.94 12.22
C HIS A 510 5.51 -7.86 11.97
N LYS A 511 5.73 -9.18 11.90
CA LYS A 511 4.68 -10.19 11.66
C LYS A 511 3.69 -10.28 12.82
N ASP A 512 4.17 -10.18 14.05
CA ASP A 512 3.37 -10.17 15.28
C ASP A 512 3.65 -8.88 16.06
N ILE A 513 2.76 -7.90 15.96
CA ILE A 513 2.95 -6.56 16.55
C ILE A 513 3.01 -6.63 18.08
N ASP A 514 2.28 -7.55 18.70
CA ASP A 514 2.19 -7.65 20.16
C ASP A 514 3.46 -8.30 20.74
N ALA A 515 3.97 -9.37 20.11
CA ALA A 515 5.26 -9.97 20.47
C ALA A 515 6.42 -8.98 20.25
N VAL A 516 6.43 -8.26 19.12
CA VAL A 516 7.45 -7.24 18.85
C VAL A 516 7.36 -6.08 19.85
N ARG A 517 6.17 -5.61 20.21
CA ARG A 517 5.97 -4.60 21.27
C ARG A 517 6.59 -5.08 22.59
N GLN A 518 6.34 -6.33 22.99
CA GLN A 518 6.90 -6.89 24.22
C GLN A 518 8.43 -6.92 24.18
N VAL A 519 9.03 -7.60 23.21
CA VAL A 519 10.48 -7.82 23.14
C VAL A 519 11.24 -6.51 22.97
N THR A 520 10.76 -5.59 22.12
CA THR A 520 11.41 -4.28 21.96
C THR A 520 11.35 -3.46 23.23
N ARG A 521 10.24 -3.51 23.98
CA ARG A 521 10.11 -2.82 25.27
C ARG A 521 11.07 -3.38 26.30
N GLU A 522 11.14 -4.71 26.45
CA GLU A 522 12.09 -5.37 27.36
C GLU A 522 13.55 -4.99 27.04
N ARG A 523 13.92 -4.95 25.76
CA ARG A 523 15.26 -4.51 25.32
C ARG A 523 15.57 -3.05 25.64
N VAL A 524 14.61 -2.14 25.46
CA VAL A 524 14.79 -0.72 25.80
C VAL A 524 14.88 -0.53 27.32
N LEU A 525 14.13 -1.29 28.10
CA LEU A 525 14.21 -1.29 29.56
C LEU A 525 15.57 -1.81 30.06
N ALA A 526 16.02 -2.97 29.56
CA ALA A 526 17.28 -3.59 29.95
C ALA A 526 18.51 -2.73 29.57
N ARG A 527 18.43 -1.94 28.50
CA ARG A 527 19.49 -1.01 28.07
C ARG A 527 19.58 0.25 28.94
N GLY A 528 18.55 0.57 29.74
CA GLY A 528 18.54 1.73 30.65
C GLY A 528 18.84 3.06 29.94
N ASP A 529 19.60 3.92 30.61
CA ASP A 529 19.99 5.24 30.09
C ASP A 529 21.13 5.20 29.04
N ASN A 530 21.60 4.00 28.64
CA ASN A 530 22.52 3.82 27.50
C ASN A 530 21.78 3.82 26.15
N HIS A 531 20.51 4.22 26.10
CA HIS A 531 19.78 4.50 24.88
C HIS A 531 19.76 6.02 24.58
N GLN A 532 20.33 6.40 23.44
CA GLN A 532 20.66 7.81 23.10
C GLN A 532 19.51 8.82 23.26
N THR A 533 18.32 8.43 22.79
CA THR A 533 17.12 9.27 22.77
C THR A 533 16.13 8.93 23.89
N ILE A 534 16.40 7.92 24.74
CA ILE A 534 15.43 7.38 25.69
C ILE A 534 16.10 7.15 27.04
N GLN A 535 15.74 7.97 28.03
CA GLN A 535 16.17 7.82 29.42
C GLN A 535 15.23 6.84 30.13
N ALA A 536 15.44 5.54 29.88
CA ALA A 536 14.53 4.50 30.35
C ALA A 536 14.45 4.44 31.89
N ALA A 537 15.51 4.81 32.61
CA ALA A 537 15.50 4.75 34.08
C ALA A 537 14.68 5.88 34.75
N THR A 538 14.31 6.95 34.02
CA THR A 538 13.73 8.17 34.62
C THR A 538 12.28 8.50 34.22
N ASP A 539 11.73 8.01 33.11
CA ASP A 539 10.31 8.24 32.75
C ASP A 539 9.71 7.12 31.86
N MET A 540 9.34 6.01 32.51
CA MET A 540 8.81 4.80 31.86
C MET A 540 7.57 5.02 30.99
N GLY A 541 6.64 5.88 31.40
CA GLY A 541 5.37 6.06 30.68
C GLY A 541 5.56 6.72 29.32
N LYS A 542 6.49 7.67 29.25
CA LYS A 542 6.86 8.41 28.05
C LYS A 542 7.68 7.58 27.07
N VAL A 543 8.55 6.68 27.56
CA VAL A 543 9.23 5.69 26.72
C VAL A 543 8.20 4.85 25.95
N VAL A 544 7.23 4.28 26.67
CA VAL A 544 6.16 3.47 26.06
C VAL A 544 5.37 4.29 25.04
N GLY A 545 4.97 5.53 25.37
CA GLY A 545 4.24 6.40 24.44
C GLY A 545 5.01 6.71 23.13
N ILE A 546 6.33 6.83 23.18
CA ILE A 546 7.16 7.02 21.98
C ILE A 546 7.26 5.73 21.17
N MET A 547 7.43 4.57 21.82
CA MET A 547 7.49 3.27 21.16
C MET A 547 6.18 2.93 20.44
N GLU A 548 5.03 3.10 21.11
CA GLU A 548 3.71 2.98 20.47
C GLU A 548 3.56 3.95 19.29
N GLY A 549 4.10 5.18 19.41
CA GLY A 549 4.11 6.16 18.33
C GLY A 549 4.94 5.78 17.10
N PHE A 550 5.87 4.82 17.22
CA PHE A 550 6.56 4.22 16.07
C PHE A 550 5.85 2.95 15.58
N ILE A 551 5.35 2.10 16.49
CA ILE A 551 4.59 0.89 16.14
C ILE A 551 3.31 1.23 15.37
N HIS A 552 2.49 2.16 15.87
CA HIS A 552 1.24 2.59 15.22
C HIS A 552 1.47 3.23 13.84
N ARG A 553 2.66 3.78 13.58
CA ARG A 553 3.01 4.40 12.30
C ARG A 553 3.88 3.51 11.41
N PHE A 554 4.19 2.29 11.81
CA PHE A 554 4.98 1.37 11.00
C PHE A 554 4.17 0.94 9.76
N GLU A 555 4.76 1.13 8.58
CA GLU A 555 4.25 0.65 7.31
C GLU A 555 5.19 -0.45 6.81
N ALA A 556 4.71 -1.69 6.73
CA ALA A 556 5.53 -2.83 6.30
C ALA A 556 6.22 -2.60 4.95
N CYS A 557 7.40 -3.20 4.77
CA CYS A 557 8.12 -3.22 3.49
C CYS A 557 7.32 -4.03 2.46
N ASP A 558 7.26 -3.53 1.21
CA ASP A 558 6.54 -4.18 0.10
C ASP A 558 7.43 -4.18 -1.17
N PRO A 559 8.28 -5.20 -1.38
CA PRO A 559 9.31 -5.23 -2.43
C PRO A 559 8.80 -5.03 -3.87
N GLU A 560 7.51 -5.28 -4.08
CA GLU A 560 6.79 -5.20 -5.35
C GLU A 560 6.19 -3.81 -5.61
N GLN A 561 6.22 -2.90 -4.63
CA GLN A 561 5.63 -1.57 -4.75
C GLN A 561 6.63 -0.45 -4.45
N GLU A 562 6.56 0.62 -5.23
CA GLU A 562 7.25 1.87 -4.89
C GLU A 562 6.73 2.41 -3.53
N PRO A 563 7.62 2.86 -2.62
CA PRO A 563 9.04 3.14 -2.85
C PRO A 563 9.98 1.96 -2.58
N ASP A 564 9.50 0.88 -1.97
CA ASP A 564 10.34 -0.21 -1.46
C ASP A 564 10.94 -1.05 -2.61
N ALA A 565 10.26 -1.04 -3.76
CA ALA A 565 10.80 -1.43 -5.05
C ALA A 565 12.06 -0.66 -5.52
N GLY A 566 12.46 0.39 -4.80
CA GLY A 566 13.67 1.17 -5.03
C GLY A 566 14.93 0.66 -4.31
N PHE A 567 14.81 -0.32 -3.39
CA PHE A 567 15.96 -1.02 -2.81
C PHE A 567 16.60 -1.97 -3.83
N ASP A 568 17.92 -2.10 -3.79
CA ASP A 568 18.70 -3.01 -4.64
C ASP A 568 18.66 -4.45 -4.08
N ALA A 569 18.56 -4.59 -2.75
CA ALA A 569 18.44 -5.86 -2.04
C ALA A 569 17.64 -5.68 -0.74
N ILE A 570 17.08 -6.76 -0.22
CA ILE A 570 16.30 -6.77 1.04
C ILE A 570 16.71 -8.01 1.83
N ILE A 571 17.05 -7.82 3.10
CA ILE A 571 17.38 -8.86 4.07
C ILE A 571 16.32 -8.80 5.16
N ASP A 572 15.49 -9.84 5.25
CA ASP A 572 14.46 -9.96 6.27
C ASP A 572 15.08 -10.41 7.61
N LEU A 573 14.76 -9.67 8.67
CA LEU A 573 15.26 -9.85 10.03
C LEU A 573 14.10 -10.02 10.99
N ASP A 574 14.29 -10.81 12.06
CA ASP A 574 13.27 -11.00 13.08
C ASP A 574 13.51 -10.02 14.26
N PRO A 575 12.64 -9.00 14.46
CA PRO A 575 12.75 -8.07 15.59
C PRO A 575 12.62 -8.72 16.98
N THR A 576 12.11 -9.95 17.07
CA THR A 576 12.02 -10.75 18.30
C THR A 576 13.27 -11.60 18.55
N SER A 577 13.95 -12.09 17.51
CA SER A 577 15.26 -12.76 17.62
C SER A 577 16.35 -11.81 18.13
N SER A 578 17.43 -12.36 18.68
CA SER A 578 18.56 -11.62 19.22
C SER A 578 19.26 -10.77 18.15
N SER A 579 20.00 -9.74 18.57
CA SER A 579 20.83 -8.98 17.63
C SER A 579 21.99 -9.81 17.06
N ARG A 580 22.37 -10.91 17.72
CA ARG A 580 23.46 -11.81 17.28
C ARG A 580 23.02 -12.76 16.17
N GLU A 581 21.83 -13.34 16.27
CA GLU A 581 21.22 -14.14 15.19
C GLU A 581 20.96 -13.26 13.96
N ASN A 582 20.38 -12.07 14.17
CA ASN A 582 20.14 -11.12 13.08
C ASN A 582 21.45 -10.62 12.43
N LEU A 583 22.52 -10.40 13.20
CA LEU A 583 23.84 -10.07 12.64
C LEU A 583 24.35 -11.18 11.72
N GLU A 584 24.19 -12.44 12.10
CA GLU A 584 24.60 -13.58 11.29
C GLU A 584 23.80 -13.69 9.99
N ILE A 585 22.48 -13.45 10.05
CA ILE A 585 21.61 -13.38 8.86
C ILE A 585 22.09 -12.26 7.92
N VAL A 586 22.38 -11.05 8.45
CA VAL A 586 22.91 -9.95 7.64
C VAL A 586 24.22 -10.32 6.97
N ILE A 587 25.16 -10.93 7.69
CA ILE A 587 26.48 -11.30 7.17
C ILE A 587 26.35 -12.40 6.10
N LYS A 588 25.58 -13.47 6.38
CA LYS A 588 25.38 -14.57 5.41
C LYS A 588 24.67 -14.09 4.14
N GLU A 589 23.64 -13.26 4.27
CA GLU A 589 22.94 -12.71 3.10
C GLU A 589 23.78 -11.68 2.34
N LEU A 590 24.59 -10.85 3.00
CA LEU A 590 25.53 -9.96 2.30
C LEU A 590 26.62 -10.74 1.57
N HIS A 591 27.14 -11.83 2.15
CA HIS A 591 28.09 -12.72 1.48
C HIS A 591 27.44 -13.42 0.27
N ARG A 592 26.23 -13.97 0.45
CA ARG A 592 25.48 -14.67 -0.61
C ARG A 592 25.09 -13.75 -1.77
N GLN A 593 24.65 -12.53 -1.49
CA GLN A 593 24.19 -11.57 -2.50
C GLN A 593 25.32 -10.71 -3.10
N PHE A 594 26.39 -10.46 -2.34
CA PHE A 594 27.52 -9.62 -2.73
C PHE A 594 28.89 -10.26 -2.39
N PRO A 595 29.20 -11.46 -2.91
CA PRO A 595 30.41 -12.22 -2.51
C PRO A 595 31.74 -11.52 -2.85
N ASN A 596 31.76 -10.64 -3.86
CA ASN A 596 32.95 -9.84 -4.18
C ASN A 596 33.19 -8.67 -3.20
N PHE A 597 32.14 -8.23 -2.50
CA PHE A 597 32.19 -7.19 -1.47
C PHE A 597 32.50 -7.81 -0.10
N LEU A 598 31.78 -8.87 0.29
CA LEU A 598 31.98 -9.59 1.53
C LEU A 598 32.47 -11.01 1.22
N LYS A 599 33.80 -11.16 1.11
CA LYS A 599 34.44 -12.41 0.65
C LYS A 599 34.44 -13.52 1.69
N ASP A 600 34.69 -13.15 2.94
CA ASP A 600 34.85 -14.07 4.06
C ASP A 600 33.76 -13.80 5.10
N VAL A 601 33.14 -14.87 5.60
CA VAL A 601 32.18 -14.82 6.72
C VAL A 601 32.97 -14.95 8.03
N PRO A 602 32.93 -13.97 8.95
CA PRO A 602 33.59 -14.08 10.25
C PRO A 602 33.15 -15.30 11.06
N SER A 603 33.98 -15.74 11.99
CA SER A 603 33.63 -16.87 12.84
C SER A 603 32.47 -16.53 13.79
N ALA A 604 31.85 -17.56 14.37
CA ALA A 604 30.82 -17.36 15.39
C ALA A 604 31.34 -16.56 16.58
N GLU A 605 32.60 -16.81 16.98
CA GLU A 605 33.31 -16.15 18.08
C GLU A 605 33.58 -14.66 17.78
N ASP A 606 33.97 -14.33 16.54
CA ASP A 606 34.15 -12.93 16.11
C ASP A 606 32.83 -12.16 16.15
N MET A 607 31.74 -12.78 15.69
CA MET A 607 30.40 -12.18 15.72
C MET A 607 29.87 -12.02 17.15
N ASP A 608 30.17 -12.96 18.05
CA ASP A 608 29.85 -12.85 19.48
C ASP A 608 30.63 -11.71 20.15
N LEU A 609 31.93 -11.63 19.90
CA LEU A 609 32.80 -10.54 20.37
C LEU A 609 32.33 -9.17 19.83
N ALA A 610 31.93 -9.09 18.56
CA ALA A 610 31.39 -7.87 17.95
C ALA A 610 30.10 -7.40 18.63
N ILE A 611 29.19 -8.32 18.97
CA ILE A 611 27.96 -8.01 19.72
C ILE A 611 28.29 -7.60 21.16
N GLN A 612 29.21 -8.29 21.84
CA GLN A 612 29.67 -7.92 23.18
C GLN A 612 30.23 -6.49 23.17
N ARG A 613 31.13 -6.17 22.23
CA ARG A 613 31.70 -4.82 22.06
C ARG A 613 30.65 -3.77 21.73
N ALA A 614 29.64 -4.08 20.92
CA ALA A 614 28.54 -3.18 20.61
C ALA A 614 27.62 -2.90 21.82
N LEU A 615 27.55 -3.82 22.80
CA LEU A 615 26.78 -3.66 24.03
C LEU A 615 27.56 -2.97 25.15
N GLU A 616 28.85 -3.31 25.32
CA GLU A 616 29.72 -2.77 26.38
C GLU A 616 30.34 -1.41 26.02
N GLY A 617 30.69 -1.21 24.74
CA GLY A 617 31.42 -0.03 24.26
C GLY A 617 30.54 1.18 23.95
N TYR A 618 29.21 1.03 23.87
CA TYR A 618 28.32 2.09 23.42
C TYR A 618 28.11 3.19 24.46
N LYS A 619 28.68 4.37 24.19
CA LYS A 619 28.35 5.63 24.87
C LYS A 619 27.69 6.57 23.85
N PRO A 620 26.47 7.08 24.09
CA PRO A 620 25.81 7.97 23.13
C PRO A 620 26.49 9.36 23.09
N ASP A 621 26.93 9.78 21.90
CA ASP A 621 27.66 11.05 21.68
C ASP A 621 26.85 12.29 22.10
N LEU A 622 25.54 12.26 21.83
CA LEU A 622 24.61 13.35 22.10
C LEU A 622 23.37 12.81 22.81
N ARG A 623 23.11 13.28 24.04
CA ARG A 623 21.92 12.91 24.82
C ARG A 623 20.77 13.88 24.55
N HIS A 624 19.65 13.39 24.03
CA HIS A 624 18.45 14.21 23.83
C HIS A 624 17.53 14.16 25.05
N ASN A 625 17.41 15.29 25.76
CA ASN A 625 16.36 15.46 26.78
C ASN A 625 14.99 15.60 26.11
N ILE A 626 14.21 14.52 26.07
CA ILE A 626 12.81 14.58 25.62
C ILE A 626 12.02 15.44 26.63
N PRO A 627 11.24 16.46 26.21
CA PRO A 627 10.36 17.21 27.11
C PRO A 627 9.20 16.33 27.61
N ASP A 628 8.95 16.38 28.92
CA ASP A 628 7.88 15.60 29.57
C ASP A 628 6.47 16.04 29.14
N ARG A 629 5.58 15.06 28.92
CA ARG A 629 4.18 15.20 28.51
C ARG A 629 3.22 14.28 29.29
N SER A 630 3.68 13.69 30.40
CA SER A 630 3.05 12.54 31.07
C SER A 630 2.23 12.89 32.32
N LYS A 631 1.41 13.95 32.30
CA LYS A 631 0.37 14.16 33.34
C LYS A 631 -0.95 14.62 32.73
N ASN A 632 -1.58 13.72 31.97
CA ASN A 632 -2.96 13.93 31.52
C ASN A 632 -3.69 12.61 31.21
N GLU A 633 -3.65 11.64 32.13
CA GLU A 633 -4.68 10.57 32.15
C GLU A 633 -4.76 9.84 33.51
N SER A 634 -5.56 10.39 34.43
CA SER A 634 -6.46 9.56 35.24
C SER A 634 -7.58 10.41 35.88
N LYS A 635 -8.78 9.84 35.85
CA LYS A 635 -10.00 10.26 36.57
C LYS A 635 -10.60 11.63 36.22
N LYS A 636 -11.51 11.58 35.24
CA LYS A 636 -12.88 12.07 35.50
C LYS A 636 -13.39 11.45 36.81
N ASN A 637 -13.55 12.25 37.87
CA ASN A 637 -14.84 12.44 38.56
C ASN A 637 -14.71 13.31 39.82
N ASN A 638 -15.72 14.16 40.01
CA ASN A 638 -16.10 14.90 41.23
C ASN A 638 -15.10 15.85 41.91
N LYS A 639 -15.30 17.14 41.59
CA LYS A 639 -15.64 18.26 42.51
C LYS A 639 -14.89 18.44 43.85
N GLN A 640 -14.45 19.70 44.00
CA GLN A 640 -14.30 20.56 45.19
C GLN A 640 -12.93 20.66 45.90
N GLN A 641 -12.41 21.91 45.88
CA GLN A 641 -11.46 22.54 46.84
C GLN A 641 -10.07 21.83 46.97
N GLN A 642 -8.92 22.40 47.39
CA GLN A 642 -8.32 23.73 47.48
C GLN A 642 -6.77 23.50 47.57
N GLN A 643 -5.82 24.37 47.22
CA GLN A 643 -5.90 25.75 46.72
C GLN A 643 -4.82 26.05 45.63
N ALA A 644 -3.76 26.83 45.92
CA ALA A 644 -2.78 27.38 44.97
C ALA A 644 -1.29 27.04 45.27
N SER A 645 -0.47 26.92 44.22
CA SER A 645 0.82 27.64 44.10
C SER A 645 1.45 27.44 42.70
N ASP A 646 1.99 28.52 42.14
CA ASP A 646 2.40 28.63 40.72
C ASP A 646 3.81 28.14 40.38
N LYS A 647 3.99 27.64 39.14
CA LYS A 647 5.07 28.03 38.21
C LYS A 647 4.77 27.58 36.75
N PRO A 648 5.36 28.23 35.71
CA PRO A 648 4.61 28.57 34.50
C PRO A 648 4.72 27.60 33.30
N LYS A 649 3.66 27.57 32.49
CA LYS A 649 3.64 26.94 31.15
C LYS A 649 4.46 27.76 30.15
N LYS A 650 5.39 27.14 29.40
CA LYS A 650 5.98 27.78 28.20
C LYS A 650 4.92 27.84 27.08
N LYS A 651 4.45 29.05 26.75
CA LYS A 651 3.55 29.33 25.62
C LYS A 651 4.25 29.01 24.29
N LYS A 652 3.51 28.56 23.27
CA LYS A 652 4.01 28.46 21.89
C LYS A 652 4.13 29.87 21.29
N PRO A 653 5.19 30.19 20.53
CA PRO A 653 5.35 31.52 19.93
C PRO A 653 4.36 31.74 18.77
N LEU A 654 4.03 33.00 18.52
CA LEU A 654 3.28 33.44 17.34
C LEU A 654 4.11 33.19 16.06
N GLU A 655 3.48 32.66 15.01
CA GLU A 655 4.11 32.43 13.70
C GLU A 655 3.60 33.43 12.65
N TYR A 656 2.31 33.77 12.67
CA TYR A 656 1.76 34.91 11.94
C TYR A 656 0.42 35.38 12.53
N MET A 657 0.07 36.63 12.25
CA MET A 657 -1.25 37.20 12.51
C MET A 657 -2.10 37.12 11.23
N SER A 658 -3.33 36.62 11.31
CA SER A 658 -4.26 36.54 10.17
C SER A 658 -5.66 37.06 10.49
N VAL A 659 -6.42 37.32 9.44
CA VAL A 659 -7.87 37.49 9.47
C VAL A 659 -8.49 36.33 8.71
N ASP A 660 -9.09 35.39 9.45
CA ASP A 660 -9.78 34.24 8.87
C ASP A 660 -11.15 34.68 8.32
N VAL A 661 -11.51 34.19 7.13
CA VAL A 661 -12.79 34.53 6.45
C VAL A 661 -13.61 33.28 6.12
N PRO A 662 -14.96 33.35 6.11
CA PRO A 662 -15.84 32.22 5.81
C PRO A 662 -15.57 31.58 4.44
N THR A 663 -15.18 30.30 4.42
CA THR A 663 -14.83 29.59 3.18
C THR A 663 -15.94 29.62 2.12
N MET A 664 -17.20 29.48 2.52
CA MET A 664 -18.34 29.44 1.60
C MET A 664 -18.57 30.77 0.87
N GLU A 665 -18.34 31.91 1.54
CA GLU A 665 -18.51 33.23 0.93
C GLU A 665 -17.45 33.48 -0.14
N ILE A 666 -16.19 33.14 0.16
CA ILE A 666 -15.08 33.24 -0.82
C ILE A 666 -15.31 32.32 -2.03
N LEU A 667 -15.75 31.07 -1.81
CA LEU A 667 -16.05 30.16 -2.93
C LEU A 667 -17.22 30.67 -3.78
N THR A 668 -18.29 31.18 -3.16
CA THR A 668 -19.45 31.74 -3.88
C THR A 668 -19.05 32.94 -4.75
N VAL A 669 -18.18 33.82 -4.25
CA VAL A 669 -17.66 34.96 -5.00
C VAL A 669 -16.79 34.49 -6.17
N LEU A 670 -15.90 33.51 -5.96
CA LEU A 670 -15.08 32.94 -7.04
C LEU A 670 -15.92 32.24 -8.11
N GLU A 671 -16.97 31.51 -7.73
CA GLU A 671 -17.90 30.87 -8.67
C GLU A 671 -18.72 31.90 -9.48
N LYS A 672 -19.09 33.04 -8.86
CA LYS A 672 -19.74 34.16 -9.58
C LYS A 672 -18.77 34.84 -10.57
N VAL A 673 -17.52 35.10 -10.15
CA VAL A 673 -16.49 35.72 -11.00
C VAL A 673 -16.14 34.82 -12.19
N PHE A 674 -16.04 33.51 -11.97
CA PHE A 674 -15.69 32.51 -12.98
C PHE A 674 -16.93 31.76 -13.51
N SER A 675 -18.02 32.49 -13.78
CA SER A 675 -19.23 31.93 -14.39
C SER A 675 -18.97 31.39 -15.80
N LYS A 676 -19.94 30.63 -16.35
CA LYS A 676 -19.81 29.97 -17.67
C LYS A 676 -19.76 30.93 -18.86
N ASP A 677 -20.03 32.21 -18.64
CA ASP A 677 -20.19 33.22 -19.70
C ASP A 677 -18.85 33.88 -20.09
N LEU A 678 -17.78 33.59 -19.36
CA LEU A 678 -16.43 34.05 -19.68
C LEU A 678 -15.73 33.15 -20.74
N PRO A 679 -14.87 33.71 -21.61
CA PRO A 679 -14.08 32.93 -22.56
C PRO A 679 -13.23 31.85 -21.88
N ALA A 680 -13.14 30.66 -22.49
CA ALA A 680 -12.47 29.49 -21.89
C ALA A 680 -11.01 29.76 -21.46
N GLN A 681 -10.28 30.59 -22.20
CA GLN A 681 -8.91 31.03 -21.87
C GLN A 681 -8.83 31.78 -20.53
N LYS A 682 -9.85 32.57 -20.19
CA LYS A 682 -9.95 33.35 -18.94
C LYS A 682 -10.34 32.51 -17.72
N ILE A 683 -11.07 31.40 -17.89
CA ILE A 683 -11.45 30.50 -16.79
C ILE A 683 -10.43 29.36 -16.57
N ARG A 684 -9.54 29.11 -17.54
CA ARG A 684 -8.64 27.93 -17.61
C ARG A 684 -7.91 27.65 -16.30
N PHE A 685 -7.26 28.65 -15.71
CA PHE A 685 -6.44 28.45 -14.52
C PHE A 685 -7.28 28.13 -13.27
N PHE A 686 -8.44 28.79 -13.09
CA PHE A 686 -9.35 28.44 -12.01
C PHE A 686 -9.89 27.00 -12.14
N LYS A 687 -10.26 26.58 -13.36
CA LYS A 687 -10.69 25.19 -13.61
C LYS A 687 -9.57 24.17 -13.40
N GLN A 688 -8.33 24.52 -13.71
CA GLN A 688 -7.17 23.71 -13.38
C GLN A 688 -7.02 23.55 -11.86
N LEU A 689 -7.09 24.63 -11.08
CA LEU A 689 -7.02 24.58 -9.62
C LEU A 689 -8.17 23.76 -9.00
N GLN A 690 -9.38 23.83 -9.55
CA GLN A 690 -10.51 22.98 -9.14
C GLN A 690 -10.24 21.50 -9.47
N GLY A 691 -9.83 21.19 -10.70
CA GLY A 691 -9.58 19.82 -11.16
C GLY A 691 -8.43 19.11 -10.43
N THR A 692 -7.37 19.84 -10.08
CA THR A 692 -6.22 19.32 -9.31
C THR A 692 -6.41 19.40 -7.79
N ARG A 693 -7.55 19.89 -7.30
CA ARG A 693 -7.87 20.11 -5.88
C ARG A 693 -6.86 21.03 -5.16
N ARG A 694 -6.45 22.10 -5.84
CA ARG A 694 -5.45 23.08 -5.39
C ARG A 694 -6.03 24.39 -4.83
N VAL A 695 -7.35 24.58 -4.92
CA VAL A 695 -8.04 25.65 -4.18
C VAL A 695 -7.94 25.37 -2.67
N GLN A 696 -7.60 26.38 -1.87
CA GLN A 696 -7.41 26.20 -0.42
C GLN A 696 -8.72 25.82 0.29
N ALA A 697 -8.62 24.95 1.31
CA ALA A 697 -9.78 24.52 2.11
C ALA A 697 -10.22 25.55 3.18
N LYS A 698 -9.36 26.53 3.48
CA LYS A 698 -9.61 27.65 4.38
C LYS A 698 -8.94 28.88 3.80
N PHE A 699 -9.58 30.04 3.94
CA PHE A 699 -9.07 31.31 3.43
C PHE A 699 -8.81 32.27 4.58
N HIS A 700 -7.75 33.06 4.44
CA HIS A 700 -7.38 34.10 5.39
C HIS A 700 -6.58 35.20 4.69
N VAL A 701 -6.59 36.40 5.27
CA VAL A 701 -5.64 37.48 4.94
C VAL A 701 -4.49 37.41 5.94
N THR A 702 -3.25 37.33 5.50
CA THR A 702 -2.09 37.45 6.40
C THR A 702 -1.86 38.93 6.71
N LEU A 703 -1.94 39.34 7.98
CA LEU A 703 -1.59 40.71 8.40
C LEU A 703 -0.07 40.85 8.54
N MET A 704 0.58 39.92 9.23
CA MET A 704 2.04 39.93 9.42
C MET A 704 2.58 38.53 9.70
N HIS A 705 3.62 38.11 8.97
CA HIS A 705 4.37 36.88 9.25
C HIS A 705 5.60 37.17 10.12
N ARG A 706 6.00 36.21 10.96
CA ARG A 706 7.22 36.27 11.79
C ARG A 706 8.51 36.56 11.02
N ALA A 707 8.50 36.37 9.70
CA ALA A 707 9.64 36.66 8.83
C ALA A 707 9.95 38.17 8.82
N SER A 708 8.92 39.02 8.77
CA SER A 708 9.03 40.49 8.77
C SER A 708 9.12 41.08 10.18
N ALA A 709 9.23 40.25 11.23
CA ALA A 709 9.31 40.71 12.63
C ALA A 709 10.55 41.59 12.90
N LYS A 710 11.62 41.45 12.11
CA LYS A 710 12.80 42.32 12.18
C LYS A 710 12.61 43.67 11.48
N GLU A 711 11.71 43.74 10.51
CA GLU A 711 11.42 44.92 9.69
C GLU A 711 10.37 45.81 10.38
N HIS A 712 9.42 45.21 11.10
CA HIS A 712 8.39 45.91 11.88
C HIS A 712 8.36 45.44 13.35
N PRO A 713 9.43 45.68 14.14
CA PRO A 713 9.54 45.15 15.51
C PRO A 713 8.39 45.60 16.42
N ASP A 714 8.02 46.88 16.39
CA ASP A 714 6.95 47.45 17.23
C ASP A 714 5.58 46.82 16.93
N LEU A 715 5.30 46.55 15.65
CA LEU A 715 4.06 45.90 15.22
C LEU A 715 4.04 44.42 15.61
N TRP A 716 5.17 43.72 15.46
CA TRP A 716 5.29 42.33 15.90
C TRP A 716 5.16 42.20 17.42
N GLN A 717 5.74 43.12 18.18
CA GLN A 717 5.57 43.18 19.62
C GLN A 717 4.10 43.43 19.98
N ARG A 718 3.43 44.41 19.35
CA ARG A 718 1.99 44.66 19.53
C ARG A 718 1.14 43.40 19.29
N TYR A 719 1.38 42.67 18.20
CA TYR A 719 0.66 41.43 17.90
C TYR A 719 1.00 40.27 18.83
N THR A 720 2.25 40.16 19.29
CA THR A 720 2.63 39.17 20.29
C THR A 720 1.93 39.46 21.62
N SER A 721 1.91 40.72 22.08
CA SER A 721 1.20 41.12 23.30
C SER A 721 -0.32 40.93 23.20
N LEU A 722 -0.95 41.27 22.07
CA LEU A 722 -2.39 41.00 21.85
C LEU A 722 -2.70 39.49 21.91
N GLN A 723 -1.89 38.65 21.27
CA GLN A 723 -2.05 37.20 21.34
C GLN A 723 -1.78 36.62 22.74
N GLU A 724 -0.86 37.22 23.51
CA GLU A 724 -0.52 36.76 24.85
C GLU A 724 -1.53 37.15 25.93
N THR A 725 -2.17 38.31 25.77
CA THR A 725 -3.21 38.86 26.66
C THR A 725 -4.58 38.33 26.28
N ASP A 726 -5.04 38.57 25.04
CA ASP A 726 -6.43 38.33 24.64
C ASP A 726 -6.64 36.95 24.01
N GLY A 727 -5.61 36.40 23.36
CA GLY A 727 -5.65 35.09 22.72
C GLY A 727 -5.79 33.90 23.66
N ALA A 728 -5.75 34.13 24.98
CA ALA A 728 -6.06 33.14 26.01
C ALA A 728 -7.47 33.32 26.62
N ILE A 729 -8.16 34.43 26.33
CA ILE A 729 -9.50 34.76 26.87
C ILE A 729 -10.59 34.06 26.05
N HIS A 730 -10.43 33.98 24.73
CA HIS A 730 -11.40 33.35 23.82
C HIS A 730 -10.99 31.91 23.48
N PRO A 731 -11.82 30.88 23.78
CA PRO A 731 -11.47 29.46 23.56
C PRO A 731 -11.21 29.06 22.11
N ASP A 732 -11.65 29.85 21.14
CA ASP A 732 -11.41 29.66 19.71
C ASP A 732 -10.17 30.43 19.20
N GLY A 733 -9.52 31.25 20.03
CA GLY A 733 -8.37 32.08 19.68
C GLY A 733 -8.70 33.36 18.93
N ARG A 734 -9.92 33.90 19.10
CA ARG A 734 -10.34 35.18 18.51
C ARG A 734 -9.68 36.37 19.23
N LEU A 735 -9.14 37.32 18.46
CA LEU A 735 -8.58 38.58 18.97
C LEU A 735 -9.40 39.82 18.58
N GLY A 736 -10.29 39.70 17.59
CA GLY A 736 -11.17 40.80 17.17
C GLY A 736 -11.87 40.55 15.84
N GLU A 737 -12.57 41.57 15.38
CA GLU A 737 -13.26 41.61 14.08
C GLU A 737 -12.55 42.59 13.15
N LEU A 738 -12.47 42.23 11.87
CA LEU A 738 -11.99 43.10 10.80
C LEU A 738 -12.68 42.66 9.51
N ASP A 739 -13.50 43.52 8.94
CA ASP A 739 -14.23 43.19 7.73
C ASP A 739 -13.30 43.27 6.51
N VAL A 740 -13.54 42.38 5.55
CA VAL A 740 -12.68 42.16 4.39
C VAL A 740 -13.49 42.42 3.13
N GLN A 741 -13.30 43.58 2.52
CA GLN A 741 -13.92 43.91 1.24
C GLN A 741 -13.13 43.28 0.09
N LEU A 742 -13.78 42.44 -0.70
CA LEU A 742 -13.15 41.78 -1.85
C LEU A 742 -13.19 42.70 -3.08
N GLU A 743 -12.04 43.08 -3.64
CA GLU A 743 -12.00 44.02 -4.76
C GLU A 743 -11.88 43.35 -6.13
N ARG A 744 -10.92 42.42 -6.29
CA ARG A 744 -10.59 41.79 -7.57
C ARG A 744 -9.82 40.50 -7.40
N VAL A 745 -9.93 39.59 -8.36
CA VAL A 745 -9.08 38.39 -8.48
C VAL A 745 -7.92 38.71 -9.42
N VAL A 746 -6.70 38.38 -9.01
CA VAL A 746 -5.47 38.50 -9.81
C VAL A 746 -4.79 37.14 -9.88
N HIS A 747 -4.33 36.72 -11.05
CA HIS A 747 -3.63 35.45 -11.23
C HIS A 747 -2.61 35.48 -12.37
N ASP A 748 -1.68 34.54 -12.37
CA ASP A 748 -0.87 34.16 -13.53
C ASP A 748 -1.09 32.67 -13.86
N ASP A 749 -0.09 31.96 -14.41
CA ASP A 749 -0.12 30.52 -14.64
C ASP A 749 0.31 29.68 -13.41
N ARG A 750 0.74 30.33 -12.32
CA ARG A 750 1.34 29.71 -11.12
C ARG A 750 0.48 29.88 -9.87
N ILE A 751 -0.13 31.04 -9.66
CA ILE A 751 -0.85 31.37 -8.43
C ILE A 751 -2.04 32.30 -8.67
N MET A 752 -3.07 32.18 -7.85
CA MET A 752 -4.27 33.03 -7.86
C MET A 752 -4.51 33.60 -6.47
N ALA A 753 -4.81 34.90 -6.40
CA ALA A 753 -5.13 35.63 -5.18
C ALA A 753 -6.31 36.59 -5.38
N ILE A 754 -7.02 36.89 -4.30
CA ILE A 754 -8.03 37.96 -4.25
C ILE A 754 -7.38 39.15 -3.55
N VAL A 755 -7.34 40.31 -4.22
CA VAL A 755 -6.96 41.58 -3.60
C VAL A 755 -8.12 42.07 -2.76
N VAL A 756 -7.82 42.47 -1.51
CA VAL A 756 -8.82 42.87 -0.53
C VAL A 756 -8.47 44.22 0.11
N ARG A 757 -9.50 44.90 0.61
CA ARG A 757 -9.39 46.06 1.48
C ARG A 757 -9.86 45.67 2.87
N LEU A 758 -9.07 46.00 3.88
CA LEU A 758 -9.41 45.75 5.28
C LEU A 758 -10.17 46.96 5.83
N ILE A 759 -11.33 46.72 6.44
CA ILE A 759 -12.23 47.74 6.96
C ILE A 759 -12.47 47.45 8.45
N PRO A 760 -12.07 48.36 9.37
CA PRO A 760 -12.31 48.19 10.80
C PRO A 760 -13.79 47.99 11.11
N ALA A 761 -14.11 46.93 11.85
CA ALA A 761 -15.49 46.60 12.23
C ALA A 761 -16.06 47.58 13.28
N ASN A 762 -15.18 48.28 14.01
CA ASN A 762 -15.53 49.31 15.00
C ASN A 762 -14.74 50.59 14.67
N PRO A 763 -15.33 51.80 14.80
CA PRO A 763 -14.62 53.07 14.55
C PRO A 763 -13.37 53.26 15.43
N GLU A 764 -13.38 52.73 16.65
CA GLU A 764 -12.24 52.79 17.59
C GLU A 764 -11.02 51.98 17.09
N ASP A 765 -11.23 51.00 16.20
CA ASP A 765 -10.16 50.17 15.65
C ASP A 765 -9.43 50.85 14.46
N GLU A 766 -9.98 51.95 13.90
CA GLU A 766 -9.34 52.77 12.86
C GLU A 766 -8.10 53.51 13.35
N ASN A 767 -8.15 54.02 14.59
CA ASN A 767 -7.05 54.76 15.18
C ASN A 767 -6.92 54.52 16.69
N ILE A 768 -6.00 53.63 17.08
CA ILE A 768 -5.74 53.33 18.50
C ILE A 768 -5.11 54.51 19.27
N ASN A 769 -4.67 55.55 18.55
CA ASN A 769 -4.11 56.79 19.11
C ASN A 769 -5.13 57.95 19.13
N ALA A 770 -6.43 57.72 18.86
CA ALA A 770 -7.44 58.78 18.79
C ALA A 770 -7.53 59.67 20.04
N GLY A 771 -7.17 59.13 21.22
CA GLY A 771 -7.10 59.87 22.49
C GLY A 771 -5.82 60.70 22.71
N ASN A 772 -4.85 60.69 21.79
CA ASN A 772 -3.60 61.45 21.93
C ASN A 772 -3.18 62.13 20.61
N PRO A 773 -3.53 63.42 20.40
CA PRO A 773 -3.26 64.15 19.16
C PRO A 773 -1.77 64.30 18.79
N ALA A 774 -0.83 64.03 19.69
CA ALA A 774 0.61 64.12 19.44
C ALA A 774 1.19 62.86 18.78
N LEU A 775 0.43 61.77 18.67
CA LEU A 775 0.84 60.52 18.03
C LEU A 775 0.17 60.35 16.66
N PRO A 776 0.88 59.81 15.64
CA PRO A 776 0.30 59.57 14.32
C PRO A 776 -0.85 58.56 14.42
N ALA A 777 -1.88 58.75 13.60
CA ALA A 777 -3.01 57.83 13.55
C ALA A 777 -2.53 56.41 13.17
N LYS A 778 -2.93 55.38 13.93
CA LYS A 778 -2.46 54.01 13.72
C LYS A 778 -3.60 52.99 13.82
N PRO A 779 -3.87 52.18 12.78
CA PRO A 779 -4.90 51.16 12.83
C PRO A 779 -4.53 50.05 13.81
N LYS A 780 -5.53 49.43 14.43
CA LYS A 780 -5.37 48.26 15.31
C LYS A 780 -4.89 47.03 14.52
N TRP A 781 -5.46 46.84 13.33
CA TRP A 781 -5.13 45.75 12.42
C TRP A 781 -4.39 46.32 11.19
N GLU A 782 -3.07 46.14 11.18
CA GLU A 782 -2.15 46.69 10.19
C GLU A 782 -1.55 45.54 9.36
N CYS A 783 -1.74 45.56 8.04
CA CYS A 783 -1.15 44.57 7.14
C CYS A 783 0.18 45.10 6.59
N VAL A 784 1.27 44.34 6.77
CA VAL A 784 2.61 44.72 6.26
C VAL A 784 2.82 44.34 4.80
N ASN A 785 1.94 43.52 4.22
CA ASN A 785 2.02 43.16 2.81
C ASN A 785 1.64 44.38 1.96
N ARG A 786 2.47 44.74 0.96
CA ARG A 786 2.24 45.85 0.01
C ARG A 786 0.85 45.81 -0.64
N VAL A 787 0.27 44.62 -0.80
CA VAL A 787 -1.13 44.40 -1.17
C VAL A 787 -1.75 43.39 -0.22
N ALA A 788 -2.78 43.80 0.52
CA ALA A 788 -3.57 42.87 1.33
C ALA A 788 -4.35 41.91 0.42
N HIS A 789 -4.26 40.61 0.69
CA HIS A 789 -4.82 39.60 -0.21
C HIS A 789 -5.16 38.28 0.49
N ILE A 790 -6.01 37.49 -0.16
CA ILE A 790 -6.31 36.09 0.15
C ILE A 790 -5.70 35.23 -0.95
N THR A 791 -4.89 34.23 -0.62
CA THR A 791 -4.41 33.26 -1.64
C THR A 791 -5.50 32.23 -1.93
N VAL A 792 -5.89 32.07 -3.19
CA VAL A 792 -6.95 31.13 -3.62
C VAL A 792 -6.39 29.72 -3.82
N GLY A 793 -5.23 29.61 -4.47
CA GLY A 793 -4.60 28.33 -4.80
C GLY A 793 -3.32 28.48 -5.61
N THR A 794 -2.48 27.44 -5.61
CA THR A 794 -1.20 27.36 -6.34
C THR A 794 -1.25 26.22 -7.35
N ARG A 795 -0.55 26.35 -8.49
CA ARG A 795 -0.55 25.33 -9.56
C ARG A 795 -0.16 23.93 -9.06
N ASP A 796 0.89 23.89 -8.25
CA ASP A 796 1.53 22.67 -7.72
C ASP A 796 2.30 23.00 -6.42
N ASP A 797 2.93 21.99 -5.78
CA ASP A 797 3.62 22.14 -4.49
C ASP A 797 4.96 22.92 -4.57
N SER A 798 5.48 23.20 -5.77
CA SER A 798 6.70 24.01 -5.93
C SER A 798 6.43 25.51 -5.73
N VAL A 799 5.19 25.95 -5.98
CA VAL A 799 4.74 27.34 -5.82
C VAL A 799 4.17 27.53 -4.42
N LYS A 800 4.70 28.48 -3.66
CA LYS A 800 4.31 28.70 -2.25
C LYS A 800 3.23 29.78 -2.16
N PRO A 801 2.27 29.68 -1.22
CA PRO A 801 1.27 30.74 -1.01
C PRO A 801 1.84 32.14 -0.75
N LYS A 802 3.06 32.25 -0.20
CA LYS A 802 3.74 33.54 -0.03
C LYS A 802 4.02 34.26 -1.36
N ASP A 803 4.14 33.51 -2.46
CA ASP A 803 4.48 34.01 -3.80
C ASP A 803 3.34 34.87 -4.39
N SER A 804 2.17 34.89 -3.73
CA SER A 804 1.08 35.84 -3.99
C SER A 804 1.53 37.29 -3.76
N ASN A 805 2.44 37.55 -2.82
CA ASN A 805 3.04 38.88 -2.66
C ASN A 805 3.86 39.26 -3.89
N ASP A 806 4.64 38.32 -4.43
CA ASP A 806 5.51 38.53 -5.59
C ASP A 806 4.66 38.78 -6.85
N LEU A 807 3.57 38.02 -7.03
CA LEU A 807 2.57 38.25 -8.09
C LEU A 807 1.95 39.65 -8.00
N LEU A 808 1.49 40.05 -6.81
CA LEU A 808 0.77 41.30 -6.61
C LEU A 808 1.67 42.54 -6.66
N ALA A 809 2.93 42.42 -6.21
CA ALA A 809 3.94 43.46 -6.41
C ALA A 809 4.22 43.67 -7.91
N ARG A 810 4.42 42.58 -8.67
CA ARG A 810 4.59 42.64 -10.14
C ARG A 810 3.36 43.23 -10.83
N TRP A 811 2.15 42.82 -10.44
CA TRP A 811 0.90 43.37 -10.98
C TRP A 811 0.78 44.89 -10.80
N LEU A 812 1.20 45.43 -9.65
CA LEU A 812 1.25 46.89 -9.43
C LEU A 812 2.29 47.62 -10.31
N GLU A 813 3.32 46.93 -10.78
CA GLU A 813 4.45 47.52 -11.52
C GLU A 813 4.28 47.44 -13.03
N VAL A 814 3.74 46.33 -13.56
CA VAL A 814 3.58 46.12 -15.01
C VAL A 814 2.12 46.07 -15.48
N GLY A 815 1.14 45.96 -14.56
CA GLY A 815 -0.28 45.86 -14.90
C GLY A 815 -0.73 44.46 -15.36
N SER A 816 -2.01 44.36 -15.72
CA SER A 816 -2.65 43.16 -16.25
C SER A 816 -2.80 43.23 -17.77
N GLY A 817 -2.75 42.08 -18.44
CA GLY A 817 -2.78 41.99 -19.91
C GLY A 817 -2.15 40.70 -20.44
N GLU A 818 -2.30 40.45 -21.74
CA GLU A 818 -1.68 39.27 -22.38
C GLU A 818 -0.15 39.39 -22.41
N ASP A 819 0.38 40.60 -22.65
CA ASP A 819 1.83 40.89 -22.69
C ASP A 819 2.53 40.70 -21.33
N THR A 820 1.80 40.84 -20.21
CA THR A 820 2.35 40.64 -18.86
C THR A 820 2.09 39.26 -18.28
N GLY A 821 1.21 38.47 -18.93
CA GLY A 821 0.77 37.16 -18.45
C GLY A 821 -0.07 37.22 -17.15
N ILE A 822 -0.51 38.40 -16.72
CA ILE A 822 -1.30 38.59 -15.49
C ILE A 822 -2.77 38.82 -15.85
N GLY A 823 -3.63 37.88 -15.44
CA GLY A 823 -5.08 37.98 -15.54
C GLY A 823 -5.70 38.70 -14.34
N GLU A 824 -6.71 39.52 -14.60
CA GLU A 824 -7.40 40.33 -13.59
C GLU A 824 -8.92 40.32 -13.83
N PHE A 825 -9.70 40.16 -12.75
CA PHE A 825 -11.16 40.20 -12.76
C PHE A 825 -11.68 41.06 -11.62
N LEU A 826 -12.45 42.10 -11.93
CA LEU A 826 -13.11 42.93 -10.93
C LEU A 826 -14.22 42.13 -10.24
N ILE A 827 -14.32 42.23 -8.91
CA ILE A 827 -15.43 41.63 -8.16
C ILE A 827 -16.56 42.66 -8.07
N GLU A 828 -17.62 42.44 -8.85
CA GLU A 828 -18.80 43.31 -8.87
C GLU A 828 -19.44 43.47 -7.48
N GLY A 829 -19.84 44.70 -7.16
CA GLY A 829 -20.45 45.06 -5.88
C GLY A 829 -19.48 45.10 -4.69
N LYS A 830 -18.21 44.72 -4.88
CA LYS A 830 -17.16 44.69 -3.84
C LYS A 830 -17.67 44.17 -2.48
N PRO A 831 -18.11 42.90 -2.40
CA PRO A 831 -18.79 42.36 -1.24
C PRO A 831 -17.90 42.44 0.01
N LEU A 832 -18.53 42.81 1.12
CA LEU A 832 -17.92 42.89 2.44
C LEU A 832 -18.12 41.56 3.18
N VAL A 833 -17.03 40.88 3.48
CA VAL A 833 -17.02 39.57 4.17
C VAL A 833 -16.55 39.77 5.60
N LYS A 834 -17.27 39.21 6.59
CA LYS A 834 -16.89 39.33 8.00
C LYS A 834 -15.64 38.52 8.31
N GLY A 835 -14.59 39.19 8.76
CA GLY A 835 -13.30 38.57 9.09
C GLY A 835 -13.03 38.50 10.60
N VAL A 836 -12.30 37.47 11.03
CA VAL A 836 -11.92 37.28 12.44
C VAL A 836 -10.41 37.30 12.59
N ALA A 837 -9.88 38.29 13.31
CA ALA A 837 -8.45 38.39 13.61
C ALA A 837 -8.01 37.30 14.60
N ARG A 838 -6.94 36.58 14.28
CA ARG A 838 -6.39 35.46 15.06
C ARG A 838 -4.86 35.39 14.95
N GLY A 839 -4.19 35.11 16.07
CA GLY A 839 -2.77 34.76 16.06
C GLY A 839 -2.56 33.26 15.84
N VAL A 840 -1.90 32.89 14.74
CA VAL A 840 -1.55 31.50 14.44
C VAL A 840 -0.20 31.18 15.08
N LEU A 841 -0.22 30.28 16.06
CA LEU A 841 0.98 29.85 16.79
C LEU A 841 1.80 28.82 15.98
N ALA A 842 3.11 28.82 16.18
CA ALA A 842 4.01 27.85 15.58
C ALA A 842 3.62 26.40 15.95
N ARG A 843 3.73 25.48 14.98
CA ARG A 843 3.27 24.09 15.13
C ARG A 843 4.12 23.28 16.11
#